data_AF-A0A914KE86-F1
#
_entry.id   AF-A0A914KE86-F1
#
_cell.length_a   1.000
_cell.length_b   1.000
_cell.length_c   1.000
_cell.angle_alpha   90.00
_cell.angle_beta   90.00
_cell.angle_gamma   90.00
#
_symmetry.space_group_name_H-M   'P 1'
#
loop_
_entity.id
_entity.type
_entity.pdbx_description
1 polymer ?
#
loop_
_entity_poly.entity_id
_entity_poly.type
_entity_poly.pdbx_seq_one_letter_code
_entity_poly.pdbx_strand_id
1 'polypeptide(L)'
;MPIMDNPDRLTGIAGDRKFINAFYVYRKSKKDLKNIDNEDETEREKTEYICCIYYLKALHHVFSKIHERSDGEDKSFYLDYLRWNQNIIRAKLNYFKNIPHLQEMIRITEFENDFKEIIEENFQLTTEDKGIVNQYVHAYECVQRFNENEKSGKKYKLAVQHSGRLFINYVNILKIRGYTRELDRHDVTFEDFRNEAKDLVKRLEDVDVHLKKDVQKAFELFKDYREFDDGCAKTNDELIARALKLAHSRVIRREELKKTQEETVKALQLSKNKIGNTNFTVKFVLDCLKKNDKNFQEKFGNEKLKNVKIKKIGVGEGFLSHVYRCVFCFIDCTKEFAVILKVPTSEYLDVFECSLDDDFYARLHQCECDFYNDIAPLLDIAIPKVYDTYPVVKNKHQGYILMEYVEGAVQKISSNMNLNQIKQIVQQLAKFHARILLADEKIWKGRFIENQYIIGFLSKVVEKYFVTFFAGKDNLTKYSKLVKNPEFFHYLFCQSHFDLNVKPVLCHGDLWNSNIMWKVDNGQITDELLAIVDWQGLMEGSPMMDLTRLLATGTSAKIRRHVETFIFDYYLELLAQEMGEVKVPYTKEQLETCYFHGILGYGFKFIFTGVLCMEEIDPNDPEVELKRQILKDRCTDLIEDADKLFSGPFKHLYEKYGQ
;
A
#
# COMPACT_ATOMS: atom_id res chain seq x y z
N MET A 1 -17.85 4.36 38.35
CA MET A 1 -16.93 4.68 37.24
C MET A 1 -17.63 5.12 35.92
N PRO A 2 -18.86 5.70 35.86
CA PRO A 2 -19.47 6.08 34.56
C PRO A 2 -19.03 7.45 34.00
N ILE A 3 -18.23 8.21 34.75
CA ILE A 3 -17.81 9.60 34.39
C ILE A 3 -16.74 9.61 33.29
N MET A 4 -16.16 8.46 32.94
CA MET A 4 -15.10 8.37 31.93
C MET A 4 -15.62 8.14 30.51
N ASP A 5 -16.92 7.91 30.33
CA ASP A 5 -17.51 7.57 29.02
C ASP A 5 -18.08 8.78 28.26
N ASN A 6 -17.93 10.00 28.78
CA ASN A 6 -18.25 11.22 28.02
C ASN A 6 -17.12 12.27 28.14
N PRO A 7 -16.07 12.17 27.29
CA PRO A 7 -14.88 13.02 27.35
C PRO A 7 -15.16 14.49 27.08
N ASP A 8 -16.22 14.80 26.31
CA ASP A 8 -16.47 16.13 25.78
C ASP A 8 -16.84 17.16 26.86
N ARG A 9 -17.45 16.71 27.97
CA ARG A 9 -17.83 17.58 29.09
C ARG A 9 -16.72 17.85 30.12
N LEU A 10 -15.60 17.13 30.08
CA LEU A 10 -14.46 17.30 31.01
C LEU A 10 -13.25 18.03 30.40
N THR A 11 -13.32 18.38 29.12
CA THR A 11 -12.24 19.03 28.36
C THR A 11 -11.73 20.32 29.01
N GLY A 12 -12.58 21.05 29.75
CA GLY A 12 -12.19 22.27 30.47
C GLY A 12 -11.44 22.05 31.80
N ILE A 13 -11.62 20.91 32.48
CA ILE A 13 -11.04 20.65 33.81
C ILE A 13 -9.85 19.69 33.71
N ALA A 14 -9.87 18.77 32.76
CA ALA A 14 -8.79 17.81 32.51
C ALA A 14 -7.48 18.45 32.02
N GLY A 15 -7.49 19.72 31.60
CA GLY A 15 -6.31 20.51 31.24
C GLY A 15 -5.67 21.26 32.42
N ASP A 16 -6.30 21.27 33.60
CA ASP A 16 -5.77 22.02 34.75
C ASP A 16 -4.64 21.24 35.45
N ARG A 17 -3.45 21.84 35.41
CA ARG A 17 -2.21 21.28 35.95
C ARG A 17 -2.32 20.88 37.42
N LYS A 18 -3.14 21.56 38.23
CA LYS A 18 -3.33 21.23 39.66
C LYS A 18 -4.14 19.94 39.84
N PHE A 19 -5.21 19.76 39.06
CA PHE A 19 -6.02 18.54 39.05
C PHE A 19 -5.23 17.34 38.51
N ILE A 20 -4.55 17.51 37.37
CA ILE A 20 -3.74 16.46 36.75
C ILE A 20 -2.66 15.99 37.73
N ASN A 21 -1.97 16.92 38.40
CA ASN A 21 -0.93 16.57 39.37
C ASN A 21 -1.50 15.83 40.59
N ALA A 22 -2.62 16.30 41.15
CA ALA A 22 -3.25 15.62 42.29
C ALA A 22 -3.73 14.21 41.93
N PHE A 23 -4.37 14.05 40.76
CA PHE A 23 -4.88 12.77 40.29
C PHE A 23 -3.76 11.79 39.90
N TYR A 24 -2.66 12.31 39.34
CA TYR A 24 -1.47 11.53 39.03
C TYR A 24 -0.82 10.97 40.30
N VAL A 25 -0.66 11.79 41.33
CA VAL A 25 -0.11 11.35 42.63
C VAL A 25 -1.03 10.32 43.27
N TYR A 26 -2.37 10.53 43.25
CA TYR A 26 -3.33 9.53 43.72
C TYR A 26 -3.19 8.17 43.01
N ARG A 27 -3.13 8.16 41.67
CA ARG A 27 -2.99 6.91 40.90
C ARG A 27 -1.66 6.22 41.17
N LYS A 28 -0.58 6.98 41.32
CA LYS A 28 0.74 6.46 41.64
C LYS A 28 0.75 5.83 43.03
N SER A 29 0.32 6.55 44.05
CA SER A 29 0.24 6.04 45.43
C SER A 29 -0.69 4.83 45.54
N LYS A 30 -1.78 4.76 44.78
CA LYS A 30 -2.68 3.58 44.73
C LYS A 30 -2.02 2.34 44.09
N LYS A 31 -1.08 2.57 43.16
CA LYS A 31 -0.30 1.50 42.54
C LYS A 31 0.80 1.03 43.50
N ASP A 32 1.47 1.98 44.16
CA ASP A 32 2.49 1.70 45.17
C ASP A 32 1.89 0.92 46.35
N LEU A 33 0.65 1.23 46.76
CA LEU A 33 -0.10 0.49 47.78
C LEU A 33 -0.27 -1.01 47.50
N LYS A 34 -0.37 -1.39 46.22
CA LYS A 34 -0.53 -2.80 45.81
C LYS A 34 0.78 -3.58 45.88
N ASN A 35 1.91 -2.88 46.01
CA ASN A 35 3.25 -3.44 45.97
C ASN A 35 3.95 -3.35 47.34
N ILE A 36 3.27 -2.82 48.37
CA ILE A 36 3.74 -2.84 49.76
C ILE A 36 3.38 -4.21 50.34
N ASP A 37 4.36 -4.88 50.94
CA ASP A 37 4.18 -6.19 51.54
C ASP A 37 3.23 -6.09 52.75
N ASN A 38 2.40 -7.13 52.98
CA ASN A 38 1.31 -7.02 53.97
C ASN A 38 1.80 -6.88 55.43
N GLU A 39 3.07 -7.13 55.71
CA GLU A 39 3.68 -7.10 57.05
C GLU A 39 4.24 -5.71 57.45
N ASP A 40 4.35 -4.75 56.51
CA ASP A 40 4.81 -3.38 56.80
C ASP A 40 3.62 -2.41 56.98
N GLU A 41 2.93 -2.59 58.09
CA GLU A 41 1.68 -1.90 58.42
C GLU A 41 1.85 -0.37 58.46
N THR A 42 3.00 0.12 58.91
CA THR A 42 3.28 1.57 59.02
C THR A 42 3.53 2.24 57.66
N GLU A 43 4.25 1.59 56.74
CA GLU A 43 4.50 2.10 55.37
C GLU A 43 3.20 2.09 54.55
N ARG A 44 2.39 1.05 54.74
CA ARG A 44 1.07 0.92 54.12
C ARG A 44 0.11 2.01 54.60
N GLU A 45 -0.02 2.23 55.90
CA GLU A 45 -0.86 3.27 56.49
C GLU A 45 -0.48 4.68 55.98
N LYS A 46 0.82 5.00 55.92
CA LYS A 46 1.32 6.27 55.35
C LYS A 46 0.93 6.43 53.89
N THR A 47 1.05 5.37 53.09
CA THR A 47 0.74 5.41 51.65
C THR A 47 -0.78 5.49 51.42
N GLU A 48 -1.59 4.87 52.27
CA GLU A 48 -3.05 4.96 52.25
C GLU A 48 -3.53 6.37 52.60
N TYR A 49 -2.87 7.00 53.56
CA TYR A 49 -3.10 8.39 53.94
C TYR A 49 -2.75 9.37 52.81
N ILE A 50 -1.60 9.19 52.16
CA ILE A 50 -1.18 9.98 50.98
C ILE A 50 -2.19 9.83 49.84
N CYS A 51 -2.66 8.61 49.55
CA CYS A 51 -3.71 8.39 48.55
C CYS A 51 -4.96 9.23 48.87
N CYS A 52 -5.37 9.28 50.13
CA CYS A 52 -6.57 9.98 50.52
C CYS A 52 -6.43 11.50 50.46
N ILE A 53 -5.29 12.07 50.88
CA ILE A 53 -5.00 13.51 50.74
C ILE A 53 -5.07 13.94 49.28
N TYR A 54 -4.41 13.22 48.38
CA TYR A 54 -4.34 13.64 46.97
C TYR A 54 -5.66 13.39 46.23
N TYR A 55 -6.44 12.40 46.66
CA TYR A 55 -7.82 12.22 46.21
C TYR A 55 -8.72 13.37 46.65
N LEU A 56 -8.66 13.78 47.91
CA LEU A 56 -9.43 14.92 48.45
C LEU A 56 -9.02 16.25 47.80
N LYS A 57 -7.72 16.45 47.52
CA LYS A 57 -7.22 17.64 46.78
C LYS A 57 -7.71 17.66 45.33
N ALA A 58 -7.73 16.52 44.65
CA ALA A 58 -8.27 16.43 43.29
C ALA A 58 -9.77 16.74 43.28
N LEU A 59 -10.52 16.23 44.26
CA LEU A 59 -11.93 16.52 44.44
C LEU A 59 -12.18 18.01 44.73
N HIS A 60 -11.47 18.60 45.69
CA HIS A 60 -11.60 20.04 46.03
C HIS A 60 -11.35 20.94 44.81
N HIS A 61 -10.34 20.62 44.00
CA HIS A 61 -10.03 21.39 42.79
C HIS A 61 -11.10 21.26 41.70
N VAL A 62 -11.73 20.09 41.57
CA VAL A 62 -12.88 19.90 40.68
C VAL A 62 -14.05 20.76 41.16
N PHE A 63 -14.35 20.75 42.47
CA PHE A 63 -15.46 21.53 43.03
C PHE A 63 -15.26 23.04 42.92
N SER A 64 -14.06 23.57 43.18
CA SER A 64 -13.79 25.02 43.06
C SER A 64 -13.89 25.51 41.61
N LYS A 65 -13.57 24.67 40.63
CA LYS A 65 -13.70 24.97 39.20
C LYS A 65 -15.14 24.88 38.66
N ILE A 66 -15.97 24.02 39.26
CA ILE A 66 -17.40 23.90 38.92
C ILE A 66 -18.19 25.12 39.41
N HIS A 67 -17.80 25.71 40.54
CA HIS A 67 -18.36 26.96 41.07
C HIS A 67 -18.19 28.13 40.09
N GLU A 68 -17.06 28.20 39.38
CA GLU A 68 -16.78 29.28 38.41
C GLU A 68 -17.62 29.19 37.11
N ARG A 69 -18.37 28.10 36.86
CA ARG A 69 -18.87 27.79 35.49
C ARG A 69 -20.31 27.26 35.34
N SER A 70 -21.12 27.13 36.39
CA SER A 70 -22.39 26.38 36.28
C SER A 70 -23.66 27.24 36.21
N ASP A 71 -24.31 27.24 35.04
CA ASP A 71 -25.74 27.53 34.86
C ASP A 71 -26.57 26.24 34.93
N GLY A 72 -27.71 26.30 35.64
CA GLY A 72 -28.86 25.38 35.55
C GLY A 72 -28.62 23.86 35.58
N GLU A 73 -28.49 23.24 34.40
CA GLU A 73 -28.52 21.78 34.20
C GLU A 73 -27.28 21.05 34.76
N ASP A 74 -26.14 21.74 34.87
CA ASP A 74 -24.92 21.16 35.41
C ASP A 74 -25.01 20.90 36.93
N LYS A 75 -25.81 21.69 37.67
CA LYS A 75 -25.92 21.58 39.14
C LYS A 75 -26.47 20.23 39.62
N SER A 76 -27.45 19.65 38.92
CA SER A 76 -28.07 18.36 39.29
C SER A 76 -27.07 17.20 39.19
N PHE A 77 -26.31 17.15 38.10
CA PHE A 77 -25.32 16.11 37.86
C PHE A 77 -24.19 16.11 38.91
N TYR A 78 -23.77 17.30 39.35
CA TYR A 78 -22.74 17.43 40.38
C TYR A 78 -23.23 17.12 41.79
N LEU A 79 -24.51 17.35 42.10
CA LEU A 79 -25.13 16.90 43.35
C LEU A 79 -25.21 15.37 43.43
N ASP A 80 -25.51 14.70 42.32
CA ASP A 80 -25.48 13.22 42.24
C ASP A 80 -24.05 12.68 42.40
N TYR A 81 -23.04 13.39 41.88
CA TYR A 81 -21.64 13.06 42.09
C TYR A 81 -21.21 13.22 43.56
N LEU A 82 -21.66 14.26 44.24
CA LEU A 82 -21.41 14.47 45.68
C LEU A 82 -22.01 13.34 46.51
N ARG A 83 -23.27 12.95 46.23
CA ARG A 83 -23.94 11.82 46.88
C ARG A 83 -23.21 10.49 46.64
N TRP A 84 -22.71 10.27 45.42
CA TRP A 84 -21.96 9.06 45.10
C TRP A 84 -20.61 8.95 45.85
N ASN A 85 -19.90 10.06 46.03
CA ASN A 85 -18.60 10.07 46.74
C ASN A 85 -18.75 10.16 48.27
N GLN A 86 -19.91 10.56 48.79
CA GLN A 86 -20.19 10.66 50.23
C GLN A 86 -19.90 9.35 50.99
N ASN A 87 -20.32 8.21 50.44
CA ASN A 87 -20.09 6.90 51.06
C ASN A 87 -18.61 6.51 51.08
N ILE A 88 -17.88 6.86 50.02
CA ILE A 88 -16.44 6.63 49.90
C ILE A 88 -15.67 7.49 50.91
N ILE A 89 -16.12 8.72 51.11
CA ILE A 89 -15.47 9.69 52.02
C ILE A 89 -15.80 9.36 53.48
N ARG A 90 -17.04 9.00 53.80
CA ARG A 90 -17.40 8.48 55.12
C ARG A 90 -16.63 7.21 55.49
N ALA A 91 -16.55 6.24 54.58
CA ALA A 91 -15.81 5.01 54.82
C ALA A 91 -14.32 5.29 55.08
N LYS A 92 -13.73 6.21 54.33
CA LYS A 92 -12.33 6.64 54.52
C LYS A 92 -12.13 7.42 55.81
N LEU A 93 -13.00 8.37 56.15
CA LEU A 93 -12.91 9.14 57.39
C LEU A 93 -13.11 8.25 58.64
N ASN A 94 -14.02 7.27 58.59
CA ASN A 94 -14.17 6.29 59.67
C ASN A 94 -12.97 5.34 59.79
N TYR A 95 -12.35 4.96 58.68
CA TYR A 95 -11.10 4.21 58.67
C TYR A 95 -9.98 4.99 59.38
N PHE A 96 -9.82 6.28 59.07
CA PHE A 96 -8.79 7.14 59.68
C PHE A 96 -9.05 7.50 61.15
N LYS A 97 -10.32 7.58 61.58
CA LYS A 97 -10.68 7.77 62.99
C LYS A 97 -10.21 6.63 63.90
N ASN A 98 -9.93 5.45 63.35
CA ASN A 98 -9.55 4.27 64.12
C ASN A 98 -8.02 4.03 64.18
N ILE A 99 -7.21 4.90 63.58
CA ILE A 99 -5.73 4.78 63.60
C ILE A 99 -5.16 5.68 64.72
N PRO A 100 -4.58 5.13 65.80
CA PRO A 100 -4.21 5.89 67.02
C PRO A 100 -3.25 7.07 66.77
N HIS A 101 -2.26 6.91 65.89
CA HIS A 101 -1.30 7.97 65.55
C HIS A 101 -1.91 9.12 64.74
N LEU A 102 -3.06 8.88 64.10
CA LEU A 102 -3.82 9.91 63.38
C LEU A 102 -4.83 10.63 64.27
N GLN A 103 -5.34 9.97 65.32
CA GLN A 103 -6.21 10.60 66.32
C GLN A 103 -5.52 11.76 67.06
N GLU A 104 -4.20 11.64 67.30
CA GLU A 104 -3.41 12.68 67.97
C GLU A 104 -3.19 13.93 67.10
N MET A 105 -3.21 13.77 65.77
CA MET A 105 -3.09 14.87 64.80
C MET A 105 -4.42 15.61 64.52
N ILE A 106 -5.56 15.02 64.87
CA ILE A 106 -6.92 15.54 64.58
C ILE A 106 -7.55 16.12 65.85
N ARG A 107 -6.93 17.15 66.47
CA ARG A 107 -7.61 18.01 67.45
C ARG A 107 -8.21 19.23 66.75
N ILE A 108 -9.52 19.38 66.91
CA ILE A 108 -10.44 20.18 66.07
C ILE A 108 -10.88 21.41 66.86
N THR A 109 -10.77 22.61 66.26
CA THR A 109 -11.82 23.66 66.18
C THR A 109 -11.34 24.95 65.48
N GLU A 110 -12.34 25.63 64.89
CA GLU A 110 -12.44 27.02 64.41
C GLU A 110 -11.80 27.40 63.06
N PHE A 111 -12.50 27.06 61.97
CA PHE A 111 -12.60 27.87 60.74
C PHE A 111 -13.89 27.52 59.96
N GLU A 112 -15.03 27.41 60.66
CA GLU A 112 -16.30 26.94 60.08
C GLU A 112 -17.05 27.97 59.21
N ASN A 113 -16.80 29.28 59.34
CA ASN A 113 -17.81 30.26 58.91
C ASN A 113 -17.70 30.70 57.44
N ASP A 114 -16.50 30.91 56.89
CA ASP A 114 -16.36 31.56 55.58
C ASP A 114 -16.70 30.65 54.37
N PHE A 115 -16.51 29.33 54.49
CA PHE A 115 -16.76 28.39 53.37
C PHE A 115 -18.19 27.83 53.38
N LYS A 116 -18.80 27.79 54.57
CA LYS A 116 -20.17 27.32 54.79
C LYS A 116 -21.19 28.34 54.28
N GLU A 117 -20.94 29.64 54.48
CA GLU A 117 -21.74 30.73 53.91
C GLU A 117 -21.78 30.67 52.37
N ILE A 118 -20.62 30.47 51.72
CA ILE A 118 -20.51 30.46 50.25
C ILE A 118 -21.34 29.33 49.60
N ILE A 119 -21.46 28.17 50.27
CA ILE A 119 -22.18 27.02 49.74
C ILE A 119 -23.67 27.05 50.12
N GLU A 120 -24.02 27.53 51.32
CA GLU A 120 -25.41 27.61 51.79
C GLU A 120 -26.20 28.77 51.15
N GLU A 121 -25.56 29.88 50.75
CA GLU A 121 -26.23 31.01 50.08
C GLU A 121 -26.53 30.75 48.59
N ASN A 122 -25.77 29.87 47.91
CA ASN A 122 -25.78 29.77 46.44
C ASN A 122 -26.41 28.49 45.87
N PHE A 123 -26.77 27.54 46.74
CA PHE A 123 -27.45 26.29 46.40
C PHE A 123 -28.59 26.07 47.39
N GLN A 124 -29.83 25.88 46.93
CA GLN A 124 -30.95 25.50 47.81
C GLN A 124 -30.78 24.04 48.24
N LEU A 125 -29.88 23.82 49.21
CA LEU A 125 -29.46 22.50 49.67
C LEU A 125 -30.48 21.90 50.64
N THR A 126 -30.77 20.61 50.47
CA THR A 126 -31.59 19.87 51.44
C THR A 126 -30.80 19.64 52.74
N THR A 127 -31.48 19.31 53.84
CA THR A 127 -30.85 19.01 55.15
C THR A 127 -29.80 17.90 55.04
N GLU A 128 -30.01 16.95 54.14
CA GLU A 128 -29.08 15.86 53.85
C GLU A 128 -27.83 16.36 53.12
N ASP A 129 -27.98 17.25 52.13
CA ASP A 129 -26.86 17.82 51.37
C ASP A 129 -25.97 18.73 52.25
N LYS A 130 -26.56 19.47 53.20
CA LYS A 130 -25.79 20.26 54.19
C LYS A 130 -24.91 19.37 55.08
N GLY A 131 -25.37 18.17 55.40
CA GLY A 131 -24.59 17.18 56.15
C GLY A 131 -23.38 16.61 55.38
N ILE A 132 -23.40 16.68 54.05
CA ILE A 132 -22.31 16.22 53.17
C ILE A 132 -21.22 17.28 53.09
N VAL A 133 -21.62 18.54 52.93
CA VAL A 133 -20.72 19.70 52.83
C VAL A 133 -19.89 19.83 54.10
N ASN A 134 -20.51 19.71 55.29
CA ASN A 134 -19.80 19.79 56.56
C ASN A 134 -18.74 18.69 56.74
N GLN A 135 -18.98 17.47 56.24
CA GLN A 135 -17.99 16.38 56.30
C GLN A 135 -16.79 16.62 55.38
N TYR A 136 -17.01 17.30 54.25
CA TYR A 136 -15.96 17.65 53.30
C TYR A 136 -15.07 18.80 53.79
N VAL A 137 -15.67 19.85 54.36
CA VAL A 137 -14.95 20.98 54.96
C VAL A 137 -14.04 20.47 56.07
N HIS A 138 -14.57 19.61 56.93
CA HIS A 138 -13.81 19.00 58.02
C HIS A 138 -12.59 18.19 57.55
N ALA A 139 -12.74 17.43 56.45
CA ALA A 139 -11.63 16.65 55.87
C ALA A 139 -10.54 17.53 55.25
N TYR A 140 -10.89 18.72 54.74
CA TYR A 140 -9.97 19.66 54.11
C TYR A 140 -9.14 20.44 55.14
N GLU A 141 -9.74 20.83 56.26
CA GLU A 141 -9.05 21.51 57.38
C GLU A 141 -7.93 20.64 57.97
N CYS A 142 -8.17 19.33 58.11
CA CYS A 142 -7.17 18.37 58.57
C CYS A 142 -5.90 18.35 57.68
N VAL A 143 -6.05 18.67 56.38
CA VAL A 143 -4.96 18.68 55.39
C VAL A 143 -4.18 20.00 55.40
N GLN A 144 -4.81 21.13 55.72
CA GLN A 144 -4.15 22.44 55.73
C GLN A 144 -3.23 22.64 56.94
N ARG A 145 -3.62 22.17 58.15
CA ARG A 145 -2.81 22.35 59.36
C ARG A 145 -1.47 21.61 59.34
N PHE A 146 -1.34 20.53 58.58
CA PHE A 146 -0.06 19.84 58.37
C PHE A 146 0.99 20.72 57.65
N ASN A 147 0.56 21.67 56.82
CA ASN A 147 1.45 22.59 56.11
C ASN A 147 1.94 23.78 56.96
N GLU A 148 1.28 24.11 58.07
CA GLU A 148 1.58 25.33 58.83
C GLU A 148 2.63 25.15 59.93
N ASN A 149 2.84 23.92 60.43
CA ASN A 149 3.86 23.59 61.43
C ASN A 149 5.32 23.58 60.90
N GLU A 150 5.57 23.95 59.64
CA GLU A 150 6.92 24.04 59.03
C GLU A 150 7.44 25.48 58.83
N LYS A 151 6.82 26.50 59.45
CA LYS A 151 7.12 27.91 59.13
C LYS A 151 8.40 28.53 59.73
N SER A 152 9.19 27.88 60.58
CA SER A 152 10.46 28.48 61.08
C SER A 152 11.71 27.68 60.66
N GLY A 153 12.47 28.22 59.70
CA GLY A 153 13.88 27.85 59.46
C GLY A 153 14.20 26.94 58.26
N LYS A 154 13.21 26.37 57.56
CA LYS A 154 13.45 25.38 56.48
C LYS A 154 13.43 25.90 55.04
N LYS A 155 13.34 27.22 54.79
CA LYS A 155 13.35 27.75 53.40
C LYS A 155 14.68 27.52 52.66
N TYR A 156 15.81 27.45 53.37
CA TYR A 156 17.13 27.22 52.76
C TYR A 156 17.38 25.73 52.41
N LYS A 157 16.86 24.80 53.23
CA LYS A 157 17.04 23.35 53.04
C LYS A 157 16.08 22.76 51.99
N LEU A 158 14.86 23.30 51.87
CA LEU A 158 13.88 22.87 50.87
C LEU A 158 14.22 23.36 49.46
N ALA A 159 14.82 24.54 49.30
CA ALA A 159 15.25 25.03 47.99
C ALA A 159 16.33 24.12 47.39
N VAL A 160 17.29 23.66 48.19
CA VAL A 160 18.35 22.70 47.81
C VAL A 160 17.80 21.28 47.61
N GLN A 161 16.80 20.85 48.40
CA GLN A 161 16.18 19.52 48.23
C GLN A 161 15.18 19.45 47.07
N HIS A 162 14.50 20.54 46.70
CA HIS A 162 13.56 20.54 45.58
C HIS A 162 14.26 20.57 44.21
N SER A 163 15.35 21.31 44.06
CA SER A 163 16.20 21.27 42.85
C SER A 163 16.89 19.91 42.70
N GLY A 164 17.33 19.29 43.81
CA GLY A 164 17.86 17.92 43.83
C GLY A 164 16.82 16.83 43.52
N ARG A 165 15.59 16.91 44.05
CA ARG A 165 14.51 15.91 43.80
C ARG A 165 13.89 16.01 42.41
N LEU A 166 13.80 17.20 41.82
CA LEU A 166 13.42 17.37 40.41
C LEU A 166 14.48 16.76 39.49
N PHE A 167 15.76 16.91 39.82
CA PHE A 167 16.86 16.30 39.09
C PHE A 167 16.89 14.77 39.21
N ILE A 168 16.67 14.20 40.39
CA ILE A 168 16.65 12.73 40.62
C ILE A 168 15.44 12.05 39.97
N ASN A 169 14.25 12.64 40.01
CA ASN A 169 13.07 12.10 39.31
C ASN A 169 13.21 12.18 37.78
N TYR A 170 13.96 13.17 37.28
CA TYR A 170 14.25 13.33 35.87
C TYR A 170 15.29 12.31 35.37
N VAL A 171 16.34 12.06 36.16
CA VAL A 171 17.37 11.03 35.91
C VAL A 171 16.79 9.61 35.97
N ASN A 172 15.87 9.31 36.89
CA ASN A 172 15.25 7.98 37.01
C ASN A 172 14.28 7.64 35.87
N ILE A 173 13.68 8.63 35.20
CA ILE A 173 12.85 8.41 34.00
C ILE A 173 13.72 8.05 32.77
N LEU A 174 14.98 8.47 32.76
CA LEU A 174 15.92 8.26 31.64
C LEU A 174 16.66 6.92 31.73
N LYS A 175 16.94 6.45 32.95
CA LYS A 175 17.53 5.11 33.17
C LYS A 175 16.60 3.96 32.74
N ILE A 176 15.29 4.18 32.68
CA ILE A 176 14.30 3.16 32.27
C ILE A 176 14.29 2.92 30.74
N ARG A 177 15.02 3.69 29.92
CA ARG A 177 14.95 3.61 28.44
C ARG A 177 16.26 3.43 27.67
N GLY A 178 17.37 3.08 28.32
CA GLY A 178 18.53 2.45 27.64
C GLY A 178 19.38 3.31 26.70
N TYR A 179 19.39 4.65 26.80
CA TYR A 179 20.28 5.50 26.01
C TYR A 179 21.44 6.06 26.84
N THR A 180 22.57 5.34 26.85
CA THR A 180 23.91 5.93 27.08
C THR A 180 24.97 5.06 26.41
N ARG A 181 25.42 5.47 25.23
CA ARG A 181 26.81 5.24 24.80
C ARG A 181 27.36 6.53 24.21
N GLU A 182 28.58 6.80 24.66
CA GLU A 182 29.49 7.87 24.23
C GLU A 182 29.14 9.28 24.70
N LEU A 183 29.91 9.75 25.68
CA LEU A 183 30.46 11.11 25.76
C LEU A 183 31.47 11.16 26.94
N ASP A 184 32.52 10.34 26.83
CA ASP A 184 33.78 10.57 27.54
C ASP A 184 34.64 11.46 26.65
N ARG A 185 34.54 12.78 26.83
CA ARG A 185 35.64 13.70 26.49
C ARG A 185 35.72 14.75 27.60
N HIS A 186 36.70 14.54 28.47
CA HIS A 186 37.24 15.57 29.34
C HIS A 186 37.96 16.59 28.45
N ASP A 187 37.88 17.88 28.80
CA ASP A 187 38.49 19.04 28.11
C ASP A 187 37.57 19.89 27.23
N VAL A 188 36.39 20.25 27.75
CA VAL A 188 35.65 21.44 27.29
C VAL A 188 35.76 22.51 28.37
N THR A 189 36.29 23.69 28.05
CA THR A 189 36.40 24.78 29.02
C THR A 189 35.07 25.54 29.18
N PHE A 190 34.88 26.23 30.30
CA PHE A 190 33.66 27.02 30.56
C PHE A 190 33.42 28.09 29.48
N GLU A 191 34.47 28.60 28.84
CA GLU A 191 34.36 29.61 27.78
C GLU A 191 33.94 28.98 26.44
N ASP A 192 34.39 27.77 26.13
CA ASP A 192 33.91 26.98 24.98
C ASP A 192 32.41 26.68 25.12
N PHE A 193 32.00 26.28 26.33
CA PHE A 193 30.60 26.03 26.67
C PHE A 193 29.72 27.29 26.58
N ARG A 194 30.23 28.44 27.05
CA ARG A 194 29.51 29.74 26.95
C ARG A 194 29.33 30.18 25.49
N ASN A 195 30.32 29.94 24.64
CA ASN A 195 30.24 30.26 23.22
C ASN A 195 29.27 29.33 22.48
N GLU A 196 29.27 28.03 22.79
CA GLU A 196 28.35 27.04 22.22
C GLU A 196 26.90 27.25 22.68
N ALA A 197 26.68 27.69 23.93
CA ALA A 197 25.37 28.06 24.45
C ALA A 197 24.83 29.36 23.83
N LYS A 198 25.69 30.36 23.59
CA LYS A 198 25.32 31.56 22.82
C LYS A 198 24.95 31.20 21.38
N ASP A 199 25.70 30.29 20.76
CA ASP A 199 25.43 29.81 19.41
C ASP A 199 24.13 28.97 19.35
N LEU A 200 23.83 28.19 20.39
CA LEU A 200 22.54 27.49 20.56
C LEU A 200 21.37 28.46 20.73
N VAL A 201 21.52 29.51 21.55
CA VAL A 201 20.49 30.55 21.71
C VAL A 201 20.25 31.29 20.38
N LYS A 202 21.31 31.55 19.62
CA LYS A 202 21.25 32.17 18.28
C LYS A 202 20.57 31.25 17.26
N ARG A 203 20.87 29.94 17.27
CA ARG A 203 20.19 28.92 16.46
C ARG A 203 18.73 28.68 16.86
N LEU A 204 18.35 29.02 18.09
CA LEU A 204 16.98 28.98 18.61
C LEU A 204 16.17 30.26 18.32
N GLU A 205 16.78 31.30 17.74
CA GLU A 205 16.08 32.56 17.41
C GLU A 205 14.95 32.37 16.38
N ASP A 206 14.99 31.29 15.58
CA ASP A 206 14.05 31.06 14.48
C ASP A 206 12.91 30.07 14.78
N VAL A 207 12.87 29.40 15.94
CA VAL A 207 12.04 28.16 16.09
C VAL A 207 10.93 28.22 17.15
N ASP A 208 11.11 28.87 18.32
CA ASP A 208 10.06 28.87 19.36
C ASP A 208 10.20 29.98 20.43
N VAL A 209 9.22 30.88 20.50
CA VAL A 209 9.15 32.02 21.45
C VAL A 209 9.04 31.58 22.91
N HIS A 210 8.44 30.42 23.20
CA HIS A 210 8.25 29.96 24.59
C HIS A 210 9.50 29.28 25.15
N LEU A 211 10.23 28.52 24.34
CA LEU A 211 11.50 27.92 24.75
C LEU A 211 12.57 29.01 24.98
N LYS A 212 12.58 30.06 24.13
CA LYS A 212 13.42 31.25 24.33
C LYS A 212 13.18 31.90 25.70
N LYS A 213 11.91 32.04 26.09
CA LYS A 213 11.50 32.64 27.37
C LYS A 213 11.92 31.81 28.58
N ASP A 214 11.86 30.49 28.47
CA ASP A 214 12.27 29.56 29.53
C ASP A 214 13.81 29.47 29.68
N VAL A 215 14.55 29.50 28.57
CA VAL A 215 16.02 29.54 28.57
C VAL A 215 16.54 30.90 29.08
N GLN A 216 15.89 32.01 28.68
CA GLN A 216 16.21 33.34 29.22
C GLN A 216 15.90 33.44 30.71
N LYS A 217 14.78 32.90 31.18
CA LYS A 217 14.47 32.84 32.62
C LYS A 217 15.48 32.02 33.40
N ALA A 218 15.94 30.91 32.84
CA ALA A 218 17.01 30.12 33.46
C ALA A 218 18.29 30.96 33.55
N PHE A 219 18.69 31.66 32.49
CA PHE A 219 19.85 32.55 32.49
C PHE A 219 19.74 33.72 33.47
N GLU A 220 18.56 34.34 33.62
CA GLU A 220 18.33 35.42 34.60
C GLU A 220 18.46 34.92 36.03
N LEU A 221 17.89 33.75 36.35
CA LEU A 221 18.03 33.10 37.65
C LEU A 221 19.49 32.75 37.98
N PHE A 222 20.35 32.60 36.98
CA PHE A 222 21.79 32.33 37.15
C PHE A 222 22.63 33.59 37.33
N LYS A 223 22.16 34.76 36.88
CA LYS A 223 22.89 36.03 36.99
C LYS A 223 23.04 36.47 38.44
N ASP A 224 22.08 36.11 39.29
CA ASP A 224 22.05 36.39 40.73
C ASP A 224 22.87 35.40 41.58
N TYR A 225 23.46 34.36 40.97
CA TYR A 225 24.17 33.29 41.70
C TYR A 225 25.68 33.51 41.85
N ARG A 226 26.20 34.65 41.37
CA ARG A 226 27.65 34.91 41.25
C ARG A 226 28.34 35.34 42.56
N GLU A 227 27.66 35.28 43.71
CA GLU A 227 28.20 35.76 45.00
C GLU A 227 28.52 34.66 46.02
N PHE A 228 28.42 33.36 45.70
CA PHE A 228 28.75 32.30 46.67
C PHE A 228 29.68 31.20 46.14
N ASP A 229 30.93 31.32 46.59
CA ASP A 229 31.90 30.30 47.02
C ASP A 229 32.46 29.25 46.03
N ASP A 230 33.80 29.16 46.03
CA ASP A 230 34.71 28.50 45.08
C ASP A 230 34.79 26.96 45.21
N GLY A 231 33.86 26.32 45.94
CA GLY A 231 33.95 24.88 46.28
C GLY A 231 33.07 23.92 45.48
N CYS A 232 32.06 24.42 44.73
CA CYS A 232 30.98 23.58 44.17
C CYS A 232 30.77 23.74 42.64
N ALA A 233 31.67 24.45 41.95
CA ALA A 233 31.52 24.81 40.54
C ALA A 233 31.42 23.59 39.59
N LYS A 234 32.23 22.54 39.81
CA LYS A 234 32.24 21.34 38.94
C LYS A 234 30.92 20.55 38.93
N THR A 235 30.25 20.42 40.07
CA THR A 235 28.99 19.67 40.18
C THR A 235 27.78 20.43 39.62
N ASN A 236 27.78 21.76 39.72
CA ASN A 236 26.70 22.60 39.20
C ASN A 236 26.75 22.71 37.68
N ASP A 237 27.94 22.77 37.07
CA ASP A 237 28.09 22.76 35.61
C ASP A 237 27.64 21.42 34.99
N GLU A 238 27.91 20.29 35.66
CA GLU A 238 27.41 18.97 35.25
C GLU A 238 25.89 18.84 35.32
N LEU A 239 25.27 19.43 36.36
CA LEU A 239 23.82 19.49 36.56
C LEU A 239 23.14 20.29 35.44
N ILE A 240 23.72 21.44 35.08
CA ILE A 240 23.25 22.33 34.00
C ILE A 240 23.39 21.67 32.63
N ALA A 241 24.55 21.06 32.36
CA ALA A 241 24.80 20.34 31.11
C ALA A 241 23.80 19.17 30.91
N ARG A 242 23.45 18.44 31.99
CA ARG A 242 22.42 17.40 31.94
C ARG A 242 21.02 17.96 31.68
N ALA A 243 20.64 19.06 32.35
CA ALA A 243 19.33 19.68 32.15
C ALA A 243 19.15 20.18 30.70
N LEU A 244 20.18 20.79 30.12
CA LEU A 244 20.18 21.28 28.73
C LEU A 244 20.16 20.13 27.71
N LYS A 245 20.96 19.08 27.89
CA LYS A 245 20.90 17.86 27.05
C LYS A 245 19.48 17.26 26.99
N LEU A 246 18.75 17.36 28.08
CA LEU A 246 17.41 16.80 28.20
C LEU A 246 16.30 17.72 27.68
N ALA A 247 16.47 19.04 27.80
CA ALA A 247 15.62 19.99 27.09
C ALA A 247 15.79 19.82 25.57
N HIS A 248 17.02 19.68 25.10
CA HIS A 248 17.35 19.40 23.70
C HIS A 248 16.71 18.09 23.20
N SER A 249 16.83 17.00 23.96
CA SER A 249 16.16 15.72 23.65
C SER A 249 14.62 15.84 23.53
N ARG A 250 13.98 16.71 24.32
CA ARG A 250 12.54 16.95 24.26
C ARG A 250 12.10 17.76 23.05
N VAL A 251 12.91 18.74 22.62
CA VAL A 251 12.67 19.52 21.40
C VAL A 251 12.78 18.59 20.19
N ILE A 252 13.88 17.82 20.11
CA ILE A 252 14.09 16.79 19.07
C ILE A 252 12.88 15.85 19.00
N ARG A 253 12.45 15.29 20.14
CA ARG A 253 11.31 14.36 20.16
C ARG A 253 9.99 14.98 19.72
N ARG A 254 9.77 16.28 20.01
CA ARG A 254 8.56 17.01 19.54
C ARG A 254 8.62 17.26 18.04
N GLU A 255 9.78 17.61 17.52
CA GLU A 255 10.01 17.78 16.08
C GLU A 255 9.84 16.46 15.34
N GLU A 256 10.38 15.36 15.88
CA GLU A 256 10.17 13.99 15.36
C GLU A 256 8.68 13.61 15.33
N LEU A 257 7.94 13.88 16.42
CA LEU A 257 6.49 13.62 16.49
C LEU A 257 5.70 14.45 15.46
N LYS A 258 6.02 15.75 15.31
CA LYS A 258 5.39 16.60 14.29
C LYS A 258 5.68 16.07 12.89
N LYS A 259 6.94 15.74 12.59
CA LYS A 259 7.35 15.16 11.31
C LYS A 259 6.62 13.84 11.02
N THR A 260 6.54 12.94 12.00
CA THR A 260 5.79 11.68 11.86
C THR A 260 4.29 11.92 11.60
N GLN A 261 3.71 12.95 12.24
CA GLN A 261 2.30 13.30 12.04
C GLN A 261 2.06 13.87 10.64
N GLU A 262 2.91 14.78 10.17
CA GLU A 262 2.88 15.34 8.82
C GLU A 262 3.05 14.24 7.75
N GLU A 263 4.00 13.34 7.94
CA GLU A 263 4.23 12.17 7.07
C GLU A 263 3.00 11.25 7.03
N THR A 264 2.32 11.04 8.16
CA THR A 264 1.10 10.23 8.23
C THR A 264 -0.06 10.89 7.48
N VAL A 265 -0.24 12.20 7.65
CA VAL A 265 -1.26 12.97 6.91
C VAL A 265 -1.00 12.91 5.41
N LYS A 266 0.26 13.10 4.99
CA LYS A 266 0.67 13.02 3.59
C LYS A 266 0.42 11.62 3.01
N ALA A 267 0.79 10.56 3.72
CA ALA A 267 0.54 9.18 3.29
C ALA A 267 -0.97 8.90 3.10
N LEU A 268 -1.80 9.40 4.03
CA LEU A 268 -3.26 9.27 3.93
C LEU A 268 -3.83 10.02 2.73
N GLN A 269 -3.34 11.23 2.44
CA GLN A 269 -3.74 11.99 1.26
C GLN A 269 -3.36 11.25 -0.03
N LEU A 270 -2.12 10.77 -0.15
CA LEU A 270 -1.66 10.00 -1.30
C LEU A 270 -2.50 8.73 -1.52
N SER A 271 -2.91 8.04 -0.45
CA SER A 271 -3.72 6.83 -0.55
C SER A 271 -5.10 7.06 -1.18
N LYS A 272 -5.64 8.28 -1.09
CA LYS A 272 -6.95 8.64 -1.65
C LYS A 272 -6.88 9.01 -3.14
N ASN A 273 -5.68 9.19 -3.69
CA ASN A 273 -5.51 9.54 -5.10
C ASN A 273 -6.07 8.45 -6.01
N LYS A 274 -6.79 8.86 -7.06
CA LYS A 274 -7.25 7.96 -8.12
C LYS A 274 -6.09 7.51 -9.00
N ILE A 275 -6.22 6.32 -9.58
CA ILE A 275 -5.30 5.81 -10.61
C ILE A 275 -5.79 6.26 -11.98
N GLY A 276 -5.20 7.33 -12.52
CA GLY A 276 -5.60 7.91 -13.79
C GLY A 276 -7.09 8.28 -13.83
N ASN A 277 -7.80 7.85 -14.88
CA ASN A 277 -9.22 8.12 -15.06
C ASN A 277 -10.13 6.99 -14.53
N THR A 278 -9.56 6.03 -13.81
CA THR A 278 -10.31 4.86 -13.31
C THR A 278 -11.05 5.16 -12.02
N ASN A 279 -11.94 4.25 -11.61
CA ASN A 279 -12.59 4.31 -10.30
C ASN A 279 -11.72 3.76 -9.15
N PHE A 280 -10.52 3.28 -9.45
CA PHE A 280 -9.61 2.71 -8.44
C PHE A 280 -8.72 3.79 -7.81
N THR A 281 -8.31 3.55 -6.57
CA THR A 281 -7.44 4.44 -5.80
C THR A 281 -6.12 3.76 -5.45
N VAL A 282 -5.13 4.55 -5.04
CA VAL A 282 -3.87 4.03 -4.47
C VAL A 282 -4.15 3.11 -3.28
N LYS A 283 -5.09 3.49 -2.41
CA LYS A 283 -5.52 2.67 -1.27
C LYS A 283 -6.05 1.32 -1.73
N PHE A 284 -6.91 1.30 -2.75
CA PHE A 284 -7.45 0.05 -3.29
C PHE A 284 -6.33 -0.92 -3.72
N VAL A 285 -5.35 -0.44 -4.50
CA VAL A 285 -4.22 -1.26 -4.95
C VAL A 285 -3.40 -1.78 -3.76
N LEU A 286 -3.08 -0.91 -2.80
CA LEU A 286 -2.32 -1.30 -1.61
C LEU A 286 -3.07 -2.30 -0.73
N ASP A 287 -4.39 -2.14 -0.55
CA ASP A 287 -5.21 -3.06 0.23
C ASP A 287 -5.29 -4.43 -0.46
N CYS A 288 -5.38 -4.45 -1.79
CA CYS A 288 -5.30 -5.67 -2.60
C CYS A 288 -3.97 -6.41 -2.42
N LEU A 289 -2.84 -5.69 -2.52
CA LEU A 289 -1.50 -6.26 -2.31
C LEU A 289 -1.32 -6.79 -0.89
N LYS A 290 -1.78 -6.06 0.13
CA LYS A 290 -1.72 -6.51 1.54
C LYS A 290 -2.52 -7.78 1.78
N LYS A 291 -3.63 -7.96 1.06
CA LYS A 291 -4.50 -9.13 1.19
C LYS A 291 -3.91 -10.35 0.47
N ASN A 292 -3.37 -10.15 -0.73
CA ASN A 292 -3.07 -11.26 -1.64
C ASN A 292 -1.57 -11.56 -1.82
N ASP A 293 -0.65 -10.71 -1.35
CA ASP A 293 0.80 -10.95 -1.45
C ASP A 293 1.51 -10.93 -0.10
N LYS A 294 1.92 -12.11 0.37
CA LYS A 294 2.67 -12.28 1.63
C LYS A 294 3.99 -11.52 1.61
N ASN A 295 4.71 -11.53 0.49
CA ASN A 295 6.01 -10.87 0.36
C ASN A 295 5.87 -9.34 0.50
N PHE A 296 4.84 -8.77 -0.15
CA PHE A 296 4.48 -7.38 0.03
C PHE A 296 4.06 -7.07 1.47
N GLN A 297 3.24 -7.92 2.10
CA GLN A 297 2.80 -7.74 3.48
C GLN A 297 3.97 -7.74 4.47
N GLU A 298 4.91 -8.68 4.32
CA GLU A 298 6.10 -8.81 5.16
C GLU A 298 7.06 -7.61 5.02
N LYS A 299 7.24 -7.11 3.78
CA LYS A 299 8.19 -6.02 3.50
C LYS A 299 7.60 -4.62 3.66
N PHE A 300 6.32 -4.45 3.36
CA PHE A 300 5.67 -3.13 3.21
C PHE A 300 4.34 -3.00 3.96
N GLY A 301 3.82 -4.07 4.59
CA GLY A 301 2.46 -4.09 5.16
C GLY A 301 2.18 -3.00 6.20
N ASN A 302 3.20 -2.66 7.01
CA ASN A 302 3.15 -1.64 8.05
C ASN A 302 3.81 -0.31 7.64
N GLU A 303 4.41 -0.28 6.45
CA GLU A 303 5.16 0.87 5.96
C GLU A 303 4.24 2.01 5.52
N LYS A 304 4.67 3.24 5.77
CA LYS A 304 3.93 4.43 5.36
C LYS A 304 4.35 4.85 3.96
N LEU A 305 3.36 5.19 3.14
CA LEU A 305 3.59 5.66 1.78
C LEU A 305 4.24 7.05 1.79
N LYS A 306 5.43 7.17 1.19
CA LYS A 306 6.15 8.42 1.02
C LYS A 306 5.73 9.14 -0.27
N ASN A 307 5.61 8.37 -1.35
CA ASN A 307 5.27 8.86 -2.67
C ASN A 307 4.67 7.74 -3.54
N VAL A 308 3.94 8.13 -4.57
CA VAL A 308 3.44 7.22 -5.61
C VAL A 308 3.63 7.86 -6.98
N LYS A 309 4.18 7.10 -7.93
CA LYS A 309 4.28 7.50 -9.35
C LYS A 309 3.33 6.64 -10.15
N ILE A 310 2.43 7.27 -10.90
CA ILE A 310 1.45 6.59 -11.75
C ILE A 310 1.69 7.03 -13.18
N LYS A 311 1.89 6.07 -14.08
CA LYS A 311 2.09 6.33 -15.51
C LYS A 311 1.17 5.41 -16.32
N LYS A 312 0.36 5.97 -17.21
CA LYS A 312 -0.37 5.18 -18.22
C LYS A 312 0.65 4.65 -19.23
N ILE A 313 0.65 3.35 -19.46
CA ILE A 313 1.47 2.64 -20.45
C ILE A 313 0.57 2.26 -21.63
N GLY A 314 1.14 2.16 -22.83
CA GLY A 314 0.38 1.76 -24.02
C GLY A 314 -0.55 2.84 -24.57
N VAL A 315 -0.24 4.12 -24.32
CA VAL A 315 -1.01 5.23 -24.90
C VAL A 315 -0.81 5.24 -26.41
N GLY A 316 -1.89 5.02 -27.16
CA GLY A 316 -1.85 4.97 -28.63
C GLY A 316 -1.54 3.60 -29.22
N GLU A 317 -1.38 2.54 -28.40
CA GLU A 317 -1.10 1.17 -28.86
C GLU A 317 -2.39 0.31 -28.98
N GLY A 318 -3.56 0.95 -29.11
CA GLY A 318 -4.82 0.25 -29.43
C GLY A 318 -5.39 -0.72 -28.38
N PHE A 319 -4.84 -0.77 -27.15
CA PHE A 319 -5.32 -1.69 -26.13
C PHE A 319 -6.79 -1.45 -25.75
N LEU A 320 -7.62 -2.50 -25.72
CA LEU A 320 -8.98 -2.50 -25.13
C LEU A 320 -8.98 -2.38 -23.60
N SER A 321 -7.94 -1.77 -23.04
CA SER A 321 -7.71 -1.58 -21.61
C SER A 321 -6.86 -0.34 -21.36
N HIS A 322 -7.09 0.32 -20.24
CA HIS A 322 -6.13 1.25 -19.66
C HIS A 322 -5.12 0.50 -18.79
N VAL A 323 -3.85 0.60 -19.16
CA VAL A 323 -2.74 -0.04 -18.42
C VAL A 323 -1.97 1.02 -17.64
N TYR A 324 -1.88 0.89 -16.33
CA TYR A 324 -1.18 1.83 -15.45
C TYR A 324 -0.04 1.15 -14.70
N ARG A 325 1.18 1.66 -14.87
CA ARG A 325 2.29 1.37 -13.97
C ARG A 325 2.19 2.23 -12.73
N CYS A 326 2.03 1.57 -11.59
CA CYS A 326 1.98 2.19 -10.28
C CYS A 326 3.27 1.84 -9.53
N VAL A 327 4.06 2.84 -9.15
CA VAL A 327 5.31 2.68 -8.39
C VAL A 327 5.14 3.33 -7.03
N PHE A 328 5.25 2.52 -5.97
CA PHE A 328 5.09 2.94 -4.58
C PHE A 328 6.46 3.09 -3.92
N CYS A 329 6.69 4.25 -3.29
CA CYS A 329 7.85 4.52 -2.47
C CYS A 329 7.42 4.64 -1.01
N PHE A 330 8.09 3.94 -0.11
CA PHE A 330 7.78 3.95 1.33
C PHE A 330 8.81 4.78 2.11
N ILE A 331 8.47 5.24 3.31
CA ILE A 331 9.30 6.17 4.09
C ILE A 331 10.62 5.52 4.52
N ASP A 332 10.55 4.30 5.07
CA ASP A 332 11.70 3.60 5.64
C ASP A 332 12.23 2.48 4.73
N CYS A 333 11.76 2.43 3.48
CA CYS A 333 12.22 1.46 2.50
C CYS A 333 12.93 2.14 1.32
N THR A 334 14.16 1.68 1.04
CA THR A 334 14.93 2.14 -0.13
C THR A 334 14.46 1.51 -1.44
N LYS A 335 13.71 0.40 -1.38
CA LYS A 335 13.21 -0.31 -2.57
C LYS A 335 11.83 0.19 -2.95
N GLU A 336 11.67 0.56 -4.21
CA GLU A 336 10.37 0.84 -4.82
C GLU A 336 9.62 -0.47 -5.07
N PHE A 337 8.28 -0.44 -4.98
CA PHE A 337 7.43 -1.57 -5.38
C PHE A 337 6.58 -1.16 -6.58
N ALA A 338 6.67 -1.90 -7.67
CA ALA A 338 6.00 -1.58 -8.93
C ALA A 338 4.99 -2.67 -9.33
N VAL A 339 3.81 -2.24 -9.77
CA VAL A 339 2.73 -3.11 -10.26
C VAL A 339 2.08 -2.52 -11.50
N ILE A 340 1.39 -3.36 -12.26
CA ILE A 340 0.50 -2.98 -13.34
C ILE A 340 -0.95 -3.13 -12.87
N LEU A 341 -1.73 -2.06 -13.04
CA LEU A 341 -3.19 -2.11 -12.97
C LEU A 341 -3.74 -2.01 -14.40
N LYS A 342 -4.32 -3.09 -14.91
CA LYS A 342 -5.02 -3.16 -16.20
C LYS A 342 -6.52 -3.06 -15.95
N VAL A 343 -7.19 -2.10 -16.59
CA VAL A 343 -8.63 -1.86 -16.45
C VAL A 343 -9.26 -1.88 -17.84
N PRO A 344 -10.24 -2.75 -18.11
CA PRO A 344 -10.82 -2.90 -19.43
C PRO A 344 -11.66 -1.66 -19.80
N THR A 345 -11.68 -1.30 -21.08
CA THR A 345 -12.38 -0.09 -21.56
C THR A 345 -13.00 -0.29 -22.93
N SER A 346 -14.15 0.35 -23.14
CA SER A 346 -14.84 0.41 -24.43
C SER A 346 -14.38 1.59 -25.31
N GLU A 347 -13.58 2.52 -24.78
CA GLU A 347 -13.18 3.77 -25.46
C GLU A 347 -12.52 3.56 -26.83
N TYR A 348 -11.91 2.39 -27.04
CA TYR A 348 -11.17 2.08 -28.27
C TYR A 348 -11.95 1.18 -29.23
N LEU A 349 -13.22 0.86 -28.94
CA LEU A 349 -14.04 0.05 -29.84
C LEU A 349 -14.34 0.77 -31.17
N ASP A 350 -14.51 2.09 -31.13
CA ASP A 350 -14.82 2.91 -32.31
C ASP A 350 -13.67 2.93 -33.34
N VAL A 351 -12.43 2.68 -32.91
CA VAL A 351 -11.25 2.58 -33.79
C VAL A 351 -11.42 1.47 -34.82
N PHE A 352 -12.18 0.43 -34.48
CA PHE A 352 -12.36 -0.71 -35.36
C PHE A 352 -13.40 -0.48 -36.48
N GLU A 353 -14.09 0.69 -36.50
CA GLU A 353 -15.06 1.12 -37.52
C GLU A 353 -16.08 0.04 -37.92
N CYS A 354 -16.34 -0.92 -37.03
CA CYS A 354 -17.22 -2.06 -37.22
C CYS A 354 -18.11 -2.21 -36.00
N SER A 355 -19.36 -2.65 -36.20
CA SER A 355 -20.33 -2.87 -35.12
C SER A 355 -19.90 -4.04 -34.21
N LEU A 356 -19.03 -3.77 -33.25
CA LEU A 356 -18.77 -4.68 -32.13
C LEU A 356 -19.87 -4.48 -31.09
N ASP A 357 -20.32 -5.58 -30.49
CA ASP A 357 -21.25 -5.52 -29.36
C ASP A 357 -20.59 -4.81 -28.17
N ASP A 358 -21.36 -4.00 -27.44
CA ASP A 358 -20.89 -3.19 -26.31
C ASP A 358 -20.19 -4.05 -25.24
N ASP A 359 -20.57 -5.32 -25.10
CA ASP A 359 -19.99 -6.22 -24.10
C ASP A 359 -18.74 -6.98 -24.63
N PHE A 360 -18.21 -6.65 -25.82
CA PHE A 360 -17.05 -7.31 -26.43
C PHE A 360 -15.78 -7.24 -25.57
N TYR A 361 -15.40 -6.03 -25.15
CA TYR A 361 -14.22 -5.81 -24.31
C TYR A 361 -14.34 -6.52 -22.95
N ALA A 362 -15.56 -6.61 -22.41
CA ALA A 362 -15.84 -7.30 -21.16
C ALA A 362 -15.63 -8.82 -21.27
N ARG A 363 -15.98 -9.43 -22.42
CA ARG A 363 -15.72 -10.86 -22.68
C ARG A 363 -14.22 -11.17 -22.79
N LEU A 364 -13.46 -10.32 -23.48
CA LEU A 364 -12.01 -10.47 -23.57
C LEU A 364 -11.35 -10.37 -22.18
N HIS A 365 -11.77 -9.39 -21.39
CA HIS A 365 -11.31 -9.24 -20.00
C HIS A 365 -11.70 -10.43 -19.11
N GLN A 366 -12.92 -10.96 -19.27
CA GLN A 366 -13.36 -12.17 -18.57
C GLN A 366 -12.46 -13.36 -18.93
N CYS A 367 -12.15 -13.54 -20.21
CA CYS A 367 -11.28 -14.62 -20.69
C CYS A 367 -9.89 -14.54 -20.04
N GLU A 368 -9.31 -13.34 -19.97
CA GLU A 368 -8.02 -13.12 -19.30
C GLU A 368 -8.09 -13.38 -17.79
N CYS A 369 -9.19 -12.98 -17.13
CA CYS A 369 -9.42 -13.31 -15.72
C CYS A 369 -9.51 -14.83 -15.50
N ASP A 370 -10.24 -15.54 -16.35
CA ASP A 370 -10.41 -16.99 -16.28
C ASP A 370 -9.08 -17.71 -16.51
N PHE A 371 -8.25 -17.24 -17.44
CA PHE A 371 -6.89 -17.74 -17.60
C PHE A 371 -6.10 -17.62 -16.29
N TYR A 372 -6.01 -16.42 -15.72
CA TYR A 372 -5.18 -16.20 -14.53
C TYR A 372 -5.70 -16.89 -13.27
N ASN A 373 -7.01 -17.08 -13.15
CA ASN A 373 -7.61 -17.73 -11.98
C ASN A 373 -7.58 -19.26 -12.08
N ASP A 374 -7.85 -19.83 -13.26
CA ASP A 374 -8.12 -21.27 -13.39
C ASP A 374 -6.99 -22.03 -14.10
N ILE A 375 -6.31 -21.39 -15.06
CA ILE A 375 -5.34 -22.06 -15.93
C ILE A 375 -3.91 -21.77 -15.47
N ALA A 376 -3.54 -20.50 -15.31
CA ALA A 376 -2.20 -20.07 -14.91
C ALA A 376 -1.65 -20.78 -13.65
N PRO A 377 -2.44 -21.06 -12.59
CA PRO A 377 -1.95 -21.80 -11.42
C PRO A 377 -1.51 -23.23 -11.69
N LEU A 378 -1.90 -23.80 -12.84
CA LEU A 378 -1.49 -25.14 -13.25
C LEU A 378 -0.14 -25.12 -13.98
N LEU A 379 0.33 -23.97 -14.45
CA LEU A 379 1.44 -23.84 -15.39
C LEU A 379 2.75 -23.48 -14.70
N ASP A 380 3.86 -23.96 -15.26
CA ASP A 380 5.23 -23.52 -14.96
C ASP A 380 5.84 -22.84 -16.19
N ILE A 381 5.26 -21.69 -16.57
CA ILE A 381 5.69 -20.89 -17.71
C ILE A 381 6.01 -19.45 -17.31
N ALA A 382 6.74 -18.75 -18.15
CA ALA A 382 7.06 -17.34 -17.99
C ALA A 382 5.81 -16.47 -18.20
N ILE A 383 5.07 -16.20 -17.13
CA ILE A 383 3.92 -15.28 -17.09
C ILE A 383 4.05 -14.36 -15.88
N PRO A 384 3.49 -13.13 -15.93
CA PRO A 384 3.57 -12.24 -14.80
C PRO A 384 2.78 -12.81 -13.62
N LYS A 385 3.32 -12.68 -12.41
CA LYS A 385 2.56 -12.90 -11.19
C LYS A 385 1.34 -11.98 -11.14
N VAL A 386 0.16 -12.57 -10.98
CA VAL A 386 -1.09 -11.84 -10.77
C VAL A 386 -1.44 -11.83 -9.29
N TYR A 387 -1.73 -10.64 -8.77
CA TYR A 387 -2.11 -10.42 -7.37
C TYR A 387 -3.61 -10.55 -7.16
N ASP A 388 -4.41 -10.11 -8.13
CA ASP A 388 -5.86 -10.20 -8.07
C ASP A 388 -6.48 -9.92 -9.44
N THR A 389 -7.64 -10.49 -9.70
CA THR A 389 -8.45 -10.21 -10.89
C THR A 389 -9.89 -9.99 -10.47
N TYR A 390 -10.61 -9.18 -11.23
CA TYR A 390 -12.05 -9.02 -11.06
C TYR A 390 -12.72 -8.74 -12.41
N PRO A 391 -13.81 -9.45 -12.74
CA PRO A 391 -14.44 -9.28 -14.04
C PRO A 391 -15.24 -7.98 -14.15
N VAL A 392 -15.62 -7.63 -15.38
CA VAL A 392 -16.57 -6.53 -15.60
C VAL A 392 -17.94 -6.96 -15.10
N VAL A 393 -18.56 -6.14 -14.26
CA VAL A 393 -19.97 -6.32 -13.88
C VAL A 393 -20.72 -5.10 -14.35
N LYS A 394 -21.52 -5.26 -15.42
CA LYS A 394 -22.23 -4.16 -16.10
C LYS A 394 -22.92 -3.25 -15.08
N ASN A 395 -22.65 -1.94 -15.18
CA ASN A 395 -23.16 -0.87 -14.31
C ASN A 395 -22.83 -1.00 -12.81
N LYS A 396 -21.97 -1.93 -12.39
CA LYS A 396 -21.59 -2.13 -10.98
C LYS A 396 -20.09 -2.05 -10.74
N HIS A 397 -19.29 -2.62 -11.64
CA HIS A 397 -17.85 -2.72 -11.46
C HIS A 397 -17.11 -2.71 -12.81
N GLN A 398 -16.05 -1.89 -12.91
CA GLN A 398 -15.29 -1.71 -14.15
C GLN A 398 -14.42 -2.92 -14.54
N GLY A 399 -14.16 -3.83 -13.59
CA GLY A 399 -13.19 -4.91 -13.76
C GLY A 399 -11.75 -4.43 -13.62
N TYR A 400 -10.83 -5.32 -13.27
CA TYR A 400 -9.40 -5.06 -13.25
C TYR A 400 -8.58 -6.35 -13.26
N ILE A 401 -7.32 -6.23 -13.65
CA ILE A 401 -6.27 -7.18 -13.32
C ILE A 401 -5.13 -6.40 -12.67
N LEU A 402 -4.73 -6.84 -11.48
CA LEU A 402 -3.58 -6.31 -10.76
C LEU A 402 -2.45 -7.34 -10.82
N MET A 403 -1.36 -7.00 -11.48
CA MET A 403 -0.25 -7.92 -11.75
C MET A 403 1.10 -7.27 -11.50
N GLU A 404 2.16 -8.07 -11.47
CA GLU A 404 3.51 -7.59 -11.32
C GLU A 404 3.94 -6.70 -12.48
N TYR A 405 4.81 -5.74 -12.18
CA TYR A 405 5.50 -5.00 -13.21
C TYR A 405 6.74 -5.77 -13.63
N VAL A 406 6.71 -6.34 -14.83
CA VAL A 406 7.87 -6.98 -15.46
C VAL A 406 8.74 -5.90 -16.11
N GLU A 407 9.94 -5.70 -15.57
CA GLU A 407 10.91 -4.74 -16.09
C GLU A 407 11.63 -5.30 -17.33
N GLY A 408 10.96 -5.21 -18.48
CA GLY A 408 11.46 -5.67 -19.77
C GLY A 408 11.04 -4.78 -20.93
N ALA A 409 11.33 -5.24 -22.15
CA ALA A 409 10.90 -4.60 -23.38
C ALA A 409 10.35 -5.62 -24.38
N VAL A 410 9.47 -5.14 -25.26
CA VAL A 410 8.90 -5.93 -26.36
C VAL A 410 9.72 -5.69 -27.64
N GLN A 411 9.81 -6.71 -28.48
CA GLN A 411 10.35 -6.56 -29.83
C GLN A 411 9.40 -5.70 -30.67
N LYS A 412 9.94 -4.74 -31.43
CA LYS A 412 9.12 -4.01 -32.41
C LYS A 412 8.69 -4.97 -33.52
N ILE A 413 7.48 -4.76 -34.06
CA ILE A 413 6.98 -5.59 -35.16
C ILE A 413 7.85 -5.44 -36.42
N SER A 414 8.52 -4.31 -36.64
CA SER A 414 9.49 -4.14 -37.74
C SER A 414 10.83 -4.86 -37.50
N SER A 415 11.04 -5.47 -36.33
CA SER A 415 12.26 -6.21 -35.97
C SER A 415 12.03 -7.71 -36.08
N ASN A 416 13.12 -8.46 -36.30
CA ASN A 416 13.07 -9.93 -36.35
C ASN A 416 13.45 -10.52 -34.99
N MET A 417 12.69 -11.54 -34.56
CA MET A 417 13.17 -12.45 -33.53
C MET A 417 14.28 -13.35 -34.08
N ASN A 418 15.28 -13.60 -33.25
CA ASN A 418 16.34 -14.54 -33.57
C ASN A 418 15.94 -15.97 -33.18
N LEU A 419 16.76 -16.95 -33.56
CA LEU A 419 16.46 -18.37 -33.33
C LEU A 419 16.39 -18.74 -31.84
N ASN A 420 17.21 -18.12 -30.98
CA ASN A 420 17.19 -18.40 -29.54
C ASN A 420 15.90 -17.90 -28.89
N GLN A 421 15.47 -16.70 -29.26
CA GLN A 421 14.20 -16.12 -28.81
C GLN A 421 13.02 -17.01 -29.23
N ILE A 422 12.98 -17.42 -30.51
CA ILE A 422 11.94 -18.34 -31.01
C ILE A 422 11.94 -19.65 -30.22
N LYS A 423 13.12 -20.26 -30.00
CA LYS A 423 13.24 -21.51 -29.23
C LYS A 423 12.74 -21.35 -27.79
N GLN A 424 13.05 -20.24 -27.11
CA GLN A 424 12.55 -20.00 -25.75
C GLN A 424 11.03 -19.90 -25.69
N ILE A 425 10.40 -19.29 -26.70
CA ILE A 425 8.93 -19.24 -26.79
C ILE A 425 8.35 -20.63 -27.05
N VAL A 426 8.96 -21.41 -27.96
CA VAL A 426 8.52 -22.78 -28.24
C VAL A 426 8.64 -23.70 -27.02
N GLN A 427 9.66 -23.48 -26.16
CA GLN A 427 9.75 -24.15 -24.87
C GLN A 427 8.55 -23.81 -23.95
N GLN A 428 8.14 -22.54 -23.87
CA GLN A 428 6.95 -22.18 -23.10
C GLN A 428 5.68 -22.78 -23.69
N LEU A 429 5.53 -22.81 -25.02
CA LEU A 429 4.39 -23.41 -25.70
C LEU A 429 4.32 -24.92 -25.45
N ALA A 430 5.45 -25.63 -25.50
CA ALA A 430 5.49 -27.06 -25.20
C ALA A 430 5.05 -27.35 -23.76
N LYS A 431 5.58 -26.59 -22.79
CA LYS A 431 5.15 -26.67 -21.37
C LYS A 431 3.67 -26.41 -21.19
N PHE A 432 3.17 -25.32 -21.81
CA PHE A 432 1.77 -24.94 -21.73
C PHE A 432 0.88 -26.04 -22.32
N HIS A 433 1.15 -26.48 -23.54
CA HIS A 433 0.35 -27.48 -24.23
C HIS A 433 0.42 -28.85 -23.52
N ALA A 434 1.59 -29.28 -23.04
CA ALA A 434 1.72 -30.51 -22.24
C ALA A 434 0.82 -30.45 -21.00
N ARG A 435 0.86 -29.33 -20.28
CA ARG A 435 0.09 -29.19 -19.04
C ARG A 435 -1.42 -29.24 -19.28
N ILE A 436 -1.89 -28.64 -20.36
CA ILE A 436 -3.30 -28.70 -20.78
C ILE A 436 -3.70 -30.11 -21.21
N LEU A 437 -2.87 -30.80 -21.98
CA LEU A 437 -3.13 -32.17 -22.42
C LEU A 437 -3.22 -33.18 -21.26
N LEU A 438 -2.50 -32.91 -20.17
CA LEU A 438 -2.49 -33.72 -18.95
C LEU A 438 -3.57 -33.29 -17.93
N ALA A 439 -4.19 -32.13 -18.10
CA ALA A 439 -5.23 -31.64 -17.20
C ALA A 439 -6.59 -32.32 -17.46
N ASP A 440 -7.48 -32.30 -16.46
CA ASP A 440 -8.88 -32.73 -16.66
C ASP A 440 -9.53 -31.81 -17.71
N GLU A 441 -10.05 -32.40 -18.78
CA GLU A 441 -10.69 -31.68 -19.88
C GLU A 441 -11.84 -30.78 -19.40
N LYS A 442 -12.51 -31.11 -18.27
CA LYS A 442 -13.57 -30.26 -17.69
C LYS A 442 -13.10 -28.86 -17.29
N ILE A 443 -11.80 -28.68 -17.07
CA ILE A 443 -11.22 -27.39 -16.67
C ILE A 443 -11.14 -26.42 -17.84
N TRP A 444 -11.07 -26.90 -19.09
CA TRP A 444 -10.80 -26.04 -20.24
C TRP A 444 -11.67 -26.30 -21.46
N LYS A 445 -12.02 -27.55 -21.73
CA LYS A 445 -12.73 -27.95 -22.94
C LYS A 445 -14.16 -27.44 -22.96
N GLY A 446 -14.54 -26.83 -24.07
CA GLY A 446 -15.81 -26.15 -24.27
C GLY A 446 -15.96 -24.82 -23.53
N ARG A 447 -14.96 -24.38 -22.75
CA ARG A 447 -15.02 -23.13 -21.98
C ARG A 447 -14.44 -21.94 -22.73
N PHE A 448 -13.36 -22.18 -23.48
CA PHE A 448 -12.61 -21.16 -24.21
C PHE A 448 -12.86 -21.31 -25.71
N ILE A 449 -14.14 -21.38 -26.09
CA ILE A 449 -14.51 -21.47 -27.51
C ILE A 449 -14.48 -20.06 -28.10
N GLU A 450 -13.83 -19.92 -29.25
CA GLU A 450 -13.74 -18.62 -29.91
C GLU A 450 -15.12 -18.10 -30.35
N ASN A 451 -15.27 -16.80 -30.22
CA ASN A 451 -16.48 -16.10 -30.52
C ASN A 451 -16.62 -15.91 -32.04
N GLN A 452 -17.67 -16.48 -32.67
CA GLN A 452 -17.97 -16.29 -34.10
C GLN A 452 -18.02 -14.80 -34.52
N TYR A 453 -18.33 -13.88 -33.60
CA TYR A 453 -18.27 -12.44 -33.84
C TYR A 453 -16.86 -11.93 -34.14
N ILE A 454 -15.80 -12.52 -33.55
CA ILE A 454 -14.40 -12.17 -33.81
C ILE A 454 -14.03 -12.52 -35.26
N ILE A 455 -14.52 -13.66 -35.75
CA ILE A 455 -14.20 -14.14 -37.10
C ILE A 455 -14.92 -13.31 -38.16
N GLY A 456 -16.19 -12.99 -37.94
CA GLY A 456 -16.94 -12.09 -38.81
C GLY A 456 -16.40 -10.66 -38.80
N PHE A 457 -15.87 -10.20 -37.67
CA PHE A 457 -15.14 -8.94 -37.55
C PHE A 457 -13.83 -8.98 -38.35
N LEU A 458 -13.03 -10.03 -38.14
CA LEU A 458 -11.74 -10.21 -38.78
C LEU A 458 -11.88 -10.21 -40.31
N SER A 459 -12.86 -10.91 -40.89
CA SER A 459 -13.01 -10.97 -42.35
C SER A 459 -13.31 -9.59 -42.95
N LYS A 460 -14.19 -8.79 -42.34
CA LYS A 460 -14.52 -7.42 -42.79
C LYS A 460 -13.30 -6.49 -42.75
N VAL A 461 -12.55 -6.57 -41.65
CA VAL A 461 -11.36 -5.73 -41.46
C VAL A 461 -10.27 -6.13 -42.45
N VAL A 462 -9.98 -7.44 -42.56
CA VAL A 462 -8.99 -7.94 -43.52
C VAL A 462 -9.40 -7.57 -44.94
N GLU A 463 -10.67 -7.69 -45.33
CA GLU A 463 -11.17 -7.23 -46.64
C GLU A 463 -10.82 -5.76 -46.91
N LYS A 464 -11.15 -4.86 -45.98
CA LYS A 464 -10.93 -3.41 -46.12
C LYS A 464 -9.44 -3.11 -46.39
N TYR A 465 -8.57 -3.69 -45.58
CA TYR A 465 -7.12 -3.44 -45.70
C TYR A 465 -6.48 -4.21 -46.86
N PHE A 466 -7.00 -5.40 -47.22
CA PHE A 466 -6.55 -6.17 -48.36
C PHE A 466 -6.73 -5.40 -49.67
N VAL A 467 -7.94 -4.87 -49.91
CA VAL A 467 -8.25 -4.09 -51.11
C VAL A 467 -7.36 -2.84 -51.21
N THR A 468 -7.17 -2.16 -50.09
CA THR A 468 -6.36 -0.93 -50.03
C THR A 468 -4.88 -1.24 -50.27
N PHE A 469 -4.34 -2.28 -49.63
CA PHE A 469 -2.91 -2.62 -49.69
C PHE A 469 -2.51 -3.18 -51.06
N PHE A 470 -3.40 -3.92 -51.73
CA PHE A 470 -3.14 -4.54 -53.03
C PHE A 470 -3.79 -3.79 -54.22
N ALA A 471 -4.22 -2.55 -54.03
CA ALA A 471 -4.75 -1.72 -55.11
C ALA A 471 -3.75 -1.65 -56.28
N GLY A 472 -4.18 -2.06 -57.48
CA GLY A 472 -3.35 -2.09 -58.69
C GLY A 472 -2.43 -3.31 -58.84
N LYS A 473 -2.55 -4.33 -57.97
CA LYS A 473 -1.84 -5.62 -58.09
C LYS A 473 -2.80 -6.74 -58.50
N ASP A 474 -3.09 -6.83 -59.80
CA ASP A 474 -4.11 -7.72 -60.39
C ASP A 474 -3.90 -9.22 -60.10
N ASN A 475 -2.67 -9.64 -59.84
CA ASN A 475 -2.35 -11.04 -59.54
C ASN A 475 -2.82 -11.51 -58.15
N LEU A 476 -3.08 -10.58 -57.22
CA LEU A 476 -3.44 -10.89 -55.83
C LEU A 476 -4.92 -10.61 -55.52
N THR A 477 -5.61 -9.83 -56.34
CA THR A 477 -7.07 -9.57 -56.21
C THR A 477 -7.92 -10.82 -56.35
N LYS A 478 -7.38 -11.92 -56.91
CA LYS A 478 -8.05 -13.24 -56.97
C LYS A 478 -8.45 -13.79 -55.59
N TYR A 479 -7.76 -13.40 -54.52
CA TYR A 479 -8.08 -13.82 -53.15
C TYR A 479 -9.17 -12.97 -52.48
N SER A 480 -9.70 -11.95 -53.16
CA SER A 480 -10.69 -11.02 -52.60
C SER A 480 -11.97 -11.70 -52.09
N LYS A 481 -12.47 -12.74 -52.77
CA LYS A 481 -13.63 -13.51 -52.28
C LYS A 481 -13.32 -14.29 -51.01
N LEU A 482 -12.11 -14.81 -50.94
CA LEU A 482 -11.64 -15.68 -49.88
C LEU A 482 -11.44 -14.89 -48.58
N VAL A 483 -10.84 -13.69 -48.65
CA VAL A 483 -10.70 -12.78 -47.49
C VAL A 483 -12.03 -12.22 -46.97
N LYS A 484 -13.08 -12.24 -47.79
CA LYS A 484 -14.44 -11.84 -47.38
C LYS A 484 -15.20 -12.97 -46.69
N ASN A 485 -14.74 -14.20 -46.84
CA ASN A 485 -15.47 -15.37 -46.40
C ASN A 485 -15.18 -15.66 -44.91
N PRO A 486 -16.12 -15.40 -43.98
CA PRO A 486 -15.91 -15.68 -42.56
C PRO A 486 -15.78 -17.19 -42.28
N GLU A 487 -16.41 -18.05 -43.09
CA GLU A 487 -16.29 -19.51 -42.93
C GLU A 487 -14.88 -20.00 -43.25
N PHE A 488 -14.15 -19.30 -44.13
CA PHE A 488 -12.75 -19.62 -44.41
C PHE A 488 -11.88 -19.44 -43.17
N PHE A 489 -11.96 -18.26 -42.52
CA PHE A 489 -11.21 -18.00 -41.28
C PHE A 489 -11.67 -18.89 -40.13
N HIS A 490 -12.98 -19.14 -40.02
CA HIS A 490 -13.51 -20.08 -39.03
C HIS A 490 -12.95 -21.48 -39.23
N TYR A 491 -12.93 -21.95 -40.48
CA TYR A 491 -12.37 -23.24 -40.80
C TYR A 491 -10.89 -23.31 -40.40
N LEU A 492 -10.08 -22.33 -40.81
CA LEU A 492 -8.65 -22.36 -40.54
C LEU A 492 -8.31 -22.32 -39.05
N PHE A 493 -8.90 -21.40 -38.30
CA PHE A 493 -8.57 -21.21 -36.88
C PHE A 493 -9.27 -22.20 -35.95
N CYS A 494 -10.52 -22.58 -36.25
CA CYS A 494 -11.34 -23.32 -35.30
C CYS A 494 -11.61 -24.78 -35.70
N GLN A 495 -11.62 -25.12 -36.99
CA GLN A 495 -12.09 -26.44 -37.44
C GLN A 495 -10.99 -27.34 -38.01
N SER A 496 -10.03 -26.77 -38.72
CA SER A 496 -9.14 -27.51 -39.62
C SER A 496 -8.29 -28.58 -38.92
N HIS A 497 -7.99 -28.39 -37.63
CA HIS A 497 -7.25 -29.38 -36.83
C HIS A 497 -8.08 -30.63 -36.51
N PHE A 498 -9.40 -30.52 -36.37
CA PHE A 498 -10.28 -31.68 -36.17
C PHE A 498 -10.30 -32.58 -37.41
N ASP A 499 -10.33 -32.00 -38.60
CA ASP A 499 -10.30 -32.74 -39.87
C ASP A 499 -8.98 -33.53 -40.04
N LEU A 500 -7.92 -33.08 -39.36
CA LEU A 500 -6.61 -33.75 -39.30
C LEU A 500 -6.47 -34.75 -38.15
N ASN A 501 -7.55 -34.99 -37.38
CA ASN A 501 -7.54 -35.77 -36.15
C ASN A 501 -6.49 -35.29 -35.13
N VAL A 502 -6.26 -33.97 -35.08
CA VAL A 502 -5.36 -33.34 -34.12
C VAL A 502 -6.16 -32.97 -32.88
N LYS A 503 -5.75 -33.51 -31.72
CA LYS A 503 -6.35 -33.14 -30.44
C LYS A 503 -6.13 -31.63 -30.18
N PRO A 504 -7.17 -30.86 -29.82
CA PRO A 504 -6.99 -29.44 -29.52
C PRO A 504 -6.23 -29.25 -28.21
N VAL A 505 -5.64 -28.06 -28.07
CA VAL A 505 -5.06 -27.53 -26.83
C VAL A 505 -5.65 -26.14 -26.57
N LEU A 506 -5.31 -25.54 -25.43
CA LEU A 506 -5.48 -24.09 -25.28
C LEU A 506 -4.31 -23.36 -25.93
N CYS A 507 -4.63 -22.30 -26.64
CA CYS A 507 -3.70 -21.38 -27.28
C CYS A 507 -3.89 -19.99 -26.68
N HIS A 508 -2.81 -19.22 -26.61
CA HIS A 508 -2.87 -17.80 -26.26
C HIS A 508 -3.77 -17.01 -27.22
N GLY A 509 -3.85 -17.40 -28.50
CA GLY A 509 -4.76 -16.86 -29.52
C GLY A 509 -4.33 -15.53 -30.15
N ASP A 510 -3.42 -14.82 -29.49
CA ASP A 510 -2.73 -13.64 -30.03
C ASP A 510 -1.27 -13.55 -29.56
N LEU A 511 -0.48 -14.60 -29.80
CA LEU A 511 0.95 -14.60 -29.47
C LEU A 511 1.79 -13.92 -30.54
N TRP A 512 2.11 -12.64 -30.36
CA TRP A 512 2.94 -11.83 -31.27
C TRP A 512 3.95 -10.97 -30.47
N ASN A 513 4.83 -10.26 -31.18
CA ASN A 513 5.98 -9.55 -30.58
C ASN A 513 5.62 -8.65 -29.39
N SER A 514 4.48 -7.97 -29.45
CA SER A 514 4.03 -7.01 -28.42
C SER A 514 3.54 -7.67 -27.13
N ASN A 515 3.33 -8.99 -27.15
CA ASN A 515 2.85 -9.76 -26.01
C ASN A 515 3.98 -10.58 -25.34
N ILE A 516 5.23 -10.32 -25.72
CA ILE A 516 6.40 -11.06 -25.26
C ILE A 516 7.43 -10.08 -24.69
N MET A 517 7.63 -10.18 -23.38
CA MET A 517 8.53 -9.34 -22.60
C MET A 517 9.91 -9.99 -22.51
N TRP A 518 10.91 -9.29 -22.99
CA TRP A 518 12.32 -9.70 -22.94
C TRP A 518 13.09 -8.87 -21.93
N LYS A 519 14.15 -9.47 -21.39
CA LYS A 519 15.11 -8.72 -20.59
C LYS A 519 15.86 -7.72 -21.44
N VAL A 520 16.19 -6.60 -20.81
CA VAL A 520 17.03 -5.55 -21.40
C VAL A 520 18.34 -5.50 -20.65
N ASP A 521 19.45 -5.59 -21.39
CA ASP A 521 20.79 -5.35 -20.87
C ASP A 521 21.48 -4.27 -21.70
N ASN A 522 22.08 -3.29 -21.05
CA ASN A 522 22.73 -2.13 -21.69
C ASN A 522 21.87 -1.45 -22.78
N GLY A 523 20.55 -1.38 -22.57
CA GLY A 523 19.59 -0.78 -23.51
C GLY A 523 19.23 -1.65 -24.71
N GLN A 524 19.68 -2.91 -24.76
CA GLN A 524 19.35 -3.86 -25.82
C GLN A 524 18.54 -5.04 -25.31
N ILE A 525 17.59 -5.49 -26.13
CA ILE A 525 16.80 -6.70 -25.87
C ILE A 525 17.72 -7.92 -25.97
N THR A 526 17.71 -8.76 -24.93
CA THR A 526 18.47 -10.02 -24.90
C THR A 526 17.60 -11.18 -25.38
N ASP A 527 18.17 -12.38 -25.31
CA ASP A 527 17.42 -13.61 -25.58
C ASP A 527 16.62 -14.07 -24.36
N GLU A 528 16.79 -13.51 -23.16
CA GLU A 528 16.14 -13.99 -21.93
C GLU A 528 14.67 -13.58 -21.88
N LEU A 529 13.77 -14.56 -22.02
CA LEU A 529 12.33 -14.37 -21.90
C LEU A 529 11.94 -14.09 -20.44
N LEU A 530 11.26 -12.97 -20.20
CA LEU A 530 10.75 -12.62 -18.88
C LEU A 530 9.30 -13.03 -18.68
N ALA A 531 8.43 -12.73 -19.66
CA ALA A 531 7.00 -13.03 -19.54
C ALA A 531 6.28 -13.03 -20.89
N ILE A 532 5.25 -13.86 -21.01
CA ILE A 532 4.19 -13.78 -22.00
C ILE A 532 2.96 -13.15 -21.33
N VAL A 533 2.41 -12.10 -21.94
CA VAL A 533 1.35 -11.26 -21.37
C VAL A 533 0.15 -11.15 -22.31
N ASP A 534 -0.97 -10.64 -21.80
CA ASP A 534 -2.19 -10.35 -22.56
C ASP A 534 -2.94 -11.60 -23.07
N TRP A 535 -3.38 -12.43 -22.12
CA TRP A 535 -4.06 -13.71 -22.37
C TRP A 535 -5.56 -13.57 -22.69
N GLN A 536 -6.00 -12.38 -23.12
CA GLN A 536 -7.41 -12.09 -23.45
C GLN A 536 -7.92 -12.85 -24.68
N GLY A 537 -7.00 -13.36 -25.52
CA GLY A 537 -7.29 -14.16 -26.71
C GLY A 537 -7.34 -15.67 -26.45
N LEU A 538 -7.27 -16.13 -25.19
CA LEU A 538 -7.21 -17.55 -24.86
C LEU A 538 -8.36 -18.33 -25.52
N MET A 539 -8.02 -19.39 -26.25
CA MET A 539 -8.99 -20.19 -26.98
C MET A 539 -8.56 -21.64 -27.17
N GLU A 540 -9.51 -22.52 -27.43
CA GLU A 540 -9.25 -23.87 -27.94
C GLU A 540 -8.82 -23.82 -29.41
N GLY A 541 -7.70 -24.45 -29.73
CA GLY A 541 -7.15 -24.40 -31.06
C GLY A 541 -6.12 -25.49 -31.36
N SER A 542 -5.55 -25.36 -32.56
CA SER A 542 -4.43 -26.20 -32.99
C SER A 542 -3.18 -25.91 -32.15
N PRO A 543 -2.38 -26.94 -31.79
CA PRO A 543 -1.10 -26.73 -31.09
C PRO A 543 -0.11 -25.84 -31.86
N MET A 544 -0.33 -25.61 -33.16
CA MET A 544 0.54 -24.75 -33.98
C MET A 544 0.02 -23.31 -34.15
N MET A 545 -1.16 -22.98 -33.61
CA MET A 545 -1.78 -21.67 -33.80
C MET A 545 -0.87 -20.52 -33.36
N ASP A 546 -0.42 -20.55 -32.11
CA ASP A 546 0.43 -19.50 -31.53
C ASP A 546 1.81 -19.43 -32.19
N LEU A 547 2.41 -20.58 -32.52
CA LEU A 547 3.68 -20.62 -33.26
C LEU A 547 3.53 -19.97 -34.64
N THR A 548 2.41 -20.22 -35.32
CA THR A 548 2.16 -19.64 -36.63
C THR A 548 1.97 -18.13 -36.55
N ARG A 549 1.16 -17.66 -35.58
CA ARG A 549 0.98 -16.23 -35.31
C ARG A 549 2.32 -15.56 -35.04
N LEU A 550 3.14 -16.16 -34.18
CA LEU A 550 4.46 -15.68 -33.79
C LEU A 550 5.39 -15.53 -34.99
N LEU A 551 5.51 -16.57 -35.82
CA LEU A 551 6.42 -16.54 -36.97
C LEU A 551 5.92 -15.62 -38.08
N ALA A 552 4.60 -15.52 -38.29
CA ALA A 552 4.02 -14.59 -39.24
C ALA A 552 4.30 -13.13 -38.85
N THR A 553 4.19 -12.77 -37.57
CA THR A 553 4.37 -11.38 -37.13
C THR A 553 5.80 -11.02 -36.78
N GLY A 554 6.60 -11.99 -36.33
CA GLY A 554 7.87 -11.75 -35.67
C GLY A 554 9.11 -12.05 -36.47
N THR A 555 8.97 -12.53 -37.71
CA THR A 555 10.11 -12.94 -38.54
C THR A 555 9.94 -12.52 -40.00
N SER A 556 11.07 -12.34 -40.69
CA SER A 556 11.10 -12.25 -42.15
C SER A 556 10.87 -13.62 -42.78
N ALA A 557 10.49 -13.66 -44.06
CA ALA A 557 10.30 -14.93 -44.76
C ALA A 557 11.54 -15.83 -44.76
N LYS A 558 12.74 -15.24 -44.84
CA LYS A 558 14.00 -15.99 -44.77
C LYS A 558 14.14 -16.73 -43.43
N ILE A 559 13.86 -16.05 -42.31
CA ILE A 559 13.95 -16.65 -40.98
C ILE A 559 12.82 -17.66 -40.78
N ARG A 560 11.59 -17.30 -41.12
CA ARG A 560 10.41 -18.18 -41.04
C ARG A 560 10.63 -19.51 -41.74
N ARG A 561 10.98 -19.47 -43.03
CA ARG A 561 11.22 -20.66 -43.86
C ARG A 561 12.42 -21.49 -43.38
N HIS A 562 13.40 -20.87 -42.71
CA HIS A 562 14.49 -21.60 -42.08
C HIS A 562 14.06 -22.29 -40.78
N VAL A 563 13.22 -21.64 -39.97
CA VAL A 563 12.68 -22.22 -38.73
C VAL A 563 11.77 -23.40 -39.03
N GLU A 564 10.94 -23.31 -40.08
CA GLU A 564 10.06 -24.38 -40.55
C GLU A 564 10.79 -25.71 -40.82
N THR A 565 12.10 -25.71 -41.11
CA THR A 565 12.82 -26.95 -41.42
C THR A 565 13.11 -27.83 -40.20
N PHE A 566 13.01 -27.30 -38.97
CA PHE A 566 13.35 -28.03 -37.75
C PHE A 566 12.38 -27.82 -36.59
N ILE A 567 11.55 -26.78 -36.62
CA ILE A 567 10.78 -26.37 -35.43
C ILE A 567 9.74 -27.39 -34.99
N PHE A 568 9.19 -28.17 -35.93
CA PHE A 568 8.20 -29.20 -35.63
C PHE A 568 8.81 -30.37 -34.86
N ASP A 569 10.01 -30.82 -35.25
CA ASP A 569 10.75 -31.86 -34.52
C ASP A 569 11.12 -31.34 -33.14
N TYR A 570 11.63 -30.11 -33.07
CA TYR A 570 12.01 -29.47 -31.81
C TYR A 570 10.81 -29.34 -30.84
N TYR A 571 9.64 -28.92 -31.33
CA TYR A 571 8.42 -28.84 -30.54
C TYR A 571 7.96 -30.22 -30.05
N LEU A 572 7.99 -31.25 -30.93
CA LEU A 572 7.61 -32.61 -30.55
C LEU A 572 8.55 -33.20 -29.48
N GLU A 573 9.85 -32.96 -29.60
CA GLU A 573 10.85 -33.37 -28.61
C GLU A 573 10.57 -32.74 -27.25
N LEU A 574 10.35 -31.42 -27.21
CA LEU A 574 10.02 -30.70 -25.99
C LEU A 574 8.69 -31.18 -25.40
N LEU A 575 7.66 -31.34 -26.23
CA LEU A 575 6.36 -31.80 -25.78
C LEU A 575 6.44 -33.22 -25.18
N ALA A 576 7.22 -34.11 -25.80
CA ALA A 576 7.47 -35.45 -25.26
C ALA A 576 8.18 -35.41 -23.90
N GLN A 577 9.16 -34.53 -23.74
CA GLN A 577 9.86 -34.35 -22.46
C GLN A 577 8.89 -33.88 -21.36
N GLU A 578 8.06 -32.89 -21.64
CA GLU A 578 7.09 -32.34 -20.68
C GLU A 578 5.93 -33.30 -20.39
N MET A 579 5.56 -34.17 -21.34
CA MET A 579 4.52 -35.19 -21.15
C MET A 579 5.00 -36.47 -20.44
N GLY A 580 6.32 -36.66 -20.30
CA GLY A 580 6.91 -37.82 -19.63
C GLY A 580 6.57 -39.15 -20.33
N GLU A 581 5.99 -40.09 -19.60
CA GLU A 581 5.62 -41.41 -20.14
C GLU A 581 4.37 -41.39 -21.03
N VAL A 582 3.59 -40.29 -21.00
CA VAL A 582 2.39 -40.17 -21.82
C VAL A 582 2.80 -39.88 -23.26
N LYS A 583 2.37 -40.74 -24.19
CA LYS A 583 2.65 -40.58 -25.62
C LYS A 583 2.08 -39.27 -26.15
N VAL A 584 2.92 -38.52 -26.86
CA VAL A 584 2.51 -37.32 -27.60
C VAL A 584 1.44 -37.68 -28.64
N PRO A 585 0.29 -36.96 -28.68
CA PRO A 585 -0.84 -37.32 -29.53
C PRO A 585 -0.73 -36.78 -30.97
N TYR A 586 0.46 -36.38 -31.42
CA TYR A 586 0.67 -35.70 -32.71
C TYR A 586 1.77 -36.34 -33.53
N THR A 587 1.60 -36.34 -34.86
CA THR A 587 2.68 -36.59 -35.82
C THR A 587 3.25 -35.27 -36.34
N LYS A 588 4.48 -35.31 -36.86
CA LYS A 588 5.09 -34.15 -37.52
C LYS A 588 4.25 -33.61 -38.67
N GLU A 589 3.76 -34.50 -39.55
CA GLU A 589 2.92 -34.14 -40.71
C GLU A 589 1.63 -33.43 -40.30
N GLN A 590 0.99 -33.87 -39.21
CA GLN A 590 -0.18 -33.20 -38.65
C GLN A 590 0.15 -31.77 -38.20
N LEU A 591 1.27 -31.58 -37.50
CA LEU A 591 1.71 -30.27 -37.03
C LEU A 591 2.09 -29.35 -38.21
N GLU A 592 2.84 -29.86 -39.20
CA GLU A 592 3.18 -29.12 -40.41
C GLU A 592 1.92 -28.65 -41.14
N THR A 593 0.94 -29.53 -41.33
CA THR A 593 -0.32 -29.19 -42.00
C THR A 593 -1.11 -28.14 -41.20
N CYS A 594 -1.20 -28.31 -39.88
CA CYS A 594 -1.82 -27.31 -38.99
C CYS A 594 -1.15 -25.94 -39.08
N TYR A 595 0.19 -25.91 -39.09
CA TYR A 595 0.96 -24.68 -39.22
C TYR A 595 0.69 -24.00 -40.57
N PHE A 596 0.69 -24.75 -41.68
CA PHE A 596 0.43 -24.16 -42.99
C PHE A 596 -1.03 -23.71 -43.16
N HIS A 597 -2.01 -24.38 -42.57
CA HIS A 597 -3.37 -23.83 -42.43
C HIS A 597 -3.35 -22.50 -41.67
N GLY A 598 -2.59 -22.43 -40.58
CA GLY A 598 -2.35 -21.19 -39.85
C GLY A 598 -1.72 -20.09 -40.72
N ILE A 599 -0.77 -20.42 -41.61
CA ILE A 599 -0.12 -19.44 -42.51
C ILE A 599 -1.15 -18.85 -43.48
N LEU A 600 -2.08 -19.66 -43.99
CA LEU A 600 -3.19 -19.15 -44.81
C LEU A 600 -4.02 -18.13 -44.03
N GLY A 601 -4.33 -18.38 -42.76
CA GLY A 601 -5.19 -17.51 -41.95
C GLY A 601 -4.44 -16.27 -41.45
N TYR A 602 -3.32 -16.48 -40.77
CA TYR A 602 -2.50 -15.42 -40.19
C TYR A 602 -1.77 -14.60 -41.25
N GLY A 603 -1.50 -15.14 -42.43
CA GLY A 603 -0.97 -14.39 -43.57
C GLY A 603 -1.92 -13.29 -44.01
N PHE A 604 -3.21 -13.59 -44.19
CA PHE A 604 -4.22 -12.57 -44.48
C PHE A 604 -4.49 -11.66 -43.28
N LYS A 605 -4.59 -12.20 -42.05
CA LYS A 605 -4.75 -11.38 -40.82
C LYS A 605 -3.58 -10.39 -40.64
N PHE A 606 -2.37 -10.75 -41.07
CA PHE A 606 -1.21 -9.87 -40.96
C PHE A 606 -1.32 -8.63 -41.83
N ILE A 607 -2.10 -8.62 -42.92
CA ILE A 607 -2.30 -7.40 -43.72
C ILE A 607 -2.94 -6.32 -42.85
N PHE A 608 -3.98 -6.68 -42.09
CA PHE A 608 -4.59 -5.79 -41.13
C PHE A 608 -3.58 -5.33 -40.06
N THR A 609 -2.90 -6.28 -39.40
CA THR A 609 -1.92 -5.94 -38.35
C THR A 609 -0.79 -5.05 -38.89
N GLY A 610 -0.26 -5.37 -40.06
CA GLY A 610 0.84 -4.66 -40.71
C GLY A 610 0.43 -3.24 -41.11
N VAL A 611 -0.78 -3.04 -41.64
CA VAL A 611 -1.26 -1.69 -41.98
C VAL A 611 -1.44 -0.82 -40.74
N LEU A 612 -2.14 -1.32 -39.72
CA LEU A 612 -2.28 -0.58 -38.46
C LEU A 612 -0.92 -0.20 -37.86
N CYS A 613 -0.01 -1.17 -37.77
CA CYS A 613 1.31 -0.90 -37.20
C CYS A 613 2.15 0.05 -38.06
N MET A 614 1.91 0.17 -39.37
CA MET A 614 2.59 1.16 -40.22
C MET A 614 2.12 2.60 -39.96
N GLU A 615 0.85 2.77 -39.58
CA GLU A 615 0.25 4.06 -39.23
C GLU A 615 0.72 4.54 -37.85
N GLU A 616 1.02 3.61 -36.94
CA GLU A 616 1.52 3.90 -35.58
C GLU A 616 3.03 4.22 -35.51
N ILE A 617 3.81 4.02 -36.59
CA ILE A 617 5.24 4.36 -36.59
C ILE A 617 5.39 5.89 -36.50
N ASP A 618 6.18 6.36 -35.54
CA ASP A 618 6.47 7.79 -35.36
C ASP A 618 6.98 8.40 -36.70
N PRO A 619 6.27 9.40 -37.25
CA PRO A 619 6.67 10.03 -38.50
C PRO A 619 8.04 10.74 -38.42
N ASN A 620 8.55 11.01 -37.22
CA ASN A 620 9.86 11.61 -36.99
C ASN A 620 10.98 10.58 -36.79
N ASP A 621 10.66 9.28 -36.80
CA ASP A 621 11.66 8.22 -36.70
C ASP A 621 12.57 8.25 -37.94
N PRO A 622 13.91 8.36 -37.79
CA PRO A 622 14.83 8.39 -38.92
C PRO A 622 14.73 7.15 -39.84
N GLU A 623 14.20 6.05 -39.33
CA GLU A 623 14.03 4.79 -40.05
C GLU A 623 12.57 4.51 -40.44
N VAL A 624 11.67 5.51 -40.39
CA VAL A 624 10.23 5.32 -40.64
C VAL A 624 9.94 4.60 -41.97
N GLU A 625 10.60 5.00 -43.06
CA GLU A 625 10.36 4.38 -44.37
C GLU A 625 10.90 2.95 -44.45
N LEU A 626 12.06 2.70 -43.83
CA LEU A 626 12.62 1.35 -43.73
C LEU A 626 11.68 0.43 -42.95
N LYS A 627 11.15 0.89 -41.82
CA LYS A 627 10.22 0.11 -40.97
C LYS A 627 8.91 -0.17 -41.70
N ARG A 628 8.37 0.83 -42.41
CA ARG A 628 7.18 0.63 -43.27
C ARG A 628 7.46 -0.35 -44.39
N GLN A 629 8.62 -0.27 -45.05
CA GLN A 629 8.99 -1.20 -46.10
C GLN A 629 9.12 -2.63 -45.57
N ILE A 630 9.73 -2.84 -44.40
CA ILE A 630 9.82 -4.16 -43.77
C ILE A 630 8.42 -4.77 -43.54
N LEU A 631 7.46 -3.98 -43.07
CA LEU A 631 6.09 -4.46 -42.88
C LEU A 631 5.38 -4.78 -44.21
N LYS A 632 5.59 -3.95 -45.24
CA LYS A 632 5.07 -4.21 -46.60
C LYS A 632 5.65 -5.50 -47.19
N ASP A 633 6.95 -5.71 -47.03
CA ASP A 633 7.65 -6.90 -47.52
C ASP A 633 7.10 -8.15 -46.82
N ARG A 634 6.93 -8.11 -45.50
CA ARG A 634 6.32 -9.23 -44.76
C ARG A 634 4.89 -9.54 -45.19
N CYS A 635 4.05 -8.53 -45.41
CA CYS A 635 2.72 -8.74 -45.98
C CYS A 635 2.79 -9.43 -47.33
N THR A 636 3.70 -8.98 -48.21
CA THR A 636 3.85 -9.56 -49.56
C THR A 636 4.35 -11.01 -49.48
N ASP A 637 5.41 -11.26 -48.70
CA ASP A 637 6.00 -12.57 -48.52
C ASP A 637 5.01 -13.62 -47.97
N LEU A 638 4.17 -13.24 -47.01
CA LEU A 638 3.16 -14.14 -46.45
C LEU A 638 2.09 -14.51 -47.48
N ILE A 639 1.73 -13.57 -48.35
CA ILE A 639 0.78 -13.83 -49.45
C ILE A 639 1.42 -14.68 -50.54
N GLU A 640 2.71 -14.52 -50.82
CA GLU A 640 3.44 -15.44 -51.71
C GLU A 640 3.53 -16.86 -51.14
N ASP A 641 3.75 -17.00 -49.82
CA ASP A 641 3.72 -18.30 -49.16
C ASP A 641 2.32 -18.92 -49.28
N ALA A 642 1.26 -18.15 -49.05
CA ALA A 642 -0.12 -18.60 -49.24
C ALA A 642 -0.42 -18.98 -50.69
N ASP A 643 0.10 -18.23 -51.68
CA ASP A 643 -0.10 -18.52 -53.10
C ASP A 643 0.49 -19.86 -53.53
N LYS A 644 1.67 -20.21 -53.00
CA LYS A 644 2.29 -21.54 -53.23
C LYS A 644 1.45 -22.65 -52.61
N LEU A 645 0.91 -22.41 -51.42
CA LEU A 645 0.04 -23.36 -50.72
C LEU A 645 -1.28 -23.60 -51.48
N PHE A 646 -1.92 -22.53 -51.97
CA PHE A 646 -3.14 -22.62 -52.79
C PHE A 646 -2.89 -23.17 -54.20
N SER A 647 -1.69 -23.01 -54.74
CA SER A 647 -1.31 -23.60 -56.03
C SER A 647 -0.85 -25.05 -55.92
N GLY A 648 -0.63 -25.54 -54.69
CA GLY A 648 -0.15 -26.88 -54.39
C GLY A 648 -1.08 -27.63 -53.45
N PRO A 649 -0.63 -28.00 -52.23
CA PRO A 649 -1.31 -28.96 -51.37
C PRO A 649 -2.71 -28.51 -50.91
N PHE A 650 -2.99 -27.21 -50.86
CA PHE A 650 -4.24 -26.66 -50.34
C PHE A 650 -5.11 -25.99 -51.40
N LYS A 651 -4.94 -26.37 -52.68
CA LYS A 651 -5.78 -25.89 -53.79
C LYS A 651 -7.28 -26.08 -53.54
N HIS A 652 -7.65 -27.20 -52.92
CA HIS A 652 -9.03 -27.52 -52.58
C HIS A 652 -9.68 -26.49 -51.63
N LEU A 653 -8.91 -25.84 -50.75
CA LEU A 653 -9.42 -24.78 -49.87
C LEU A 653 -9.76 -23.52 -50.65
N TYR A 654 -8.91 -23.14 -51.61
CA TYR A 654 -9.20 -22.02 -52.50
C TYR A 654 -10.43 -22.30 -53.36
N GLU A 655 -10.55 -23.51 -53.92
CA GLU A 655 -11.72 -23.91 -54.73
C GLU A 655 -13.01 -23.92 -53.90
N LYS A 656 -12.95 -24.34 -52.63
CA LYS A 656 -14.11 -24.40 -51.73
C LYS A 656 -14.58 -23.03 -51.25
N TYR A 657 -13.66 -22.16 -50.84
CA TYR A 657 -14.01 -20.91 -50.15
C TYR A 657 -13.80 -19.65 -51.00
N GLY A 658 -13.12 -19.74 -52.14
CA GLY A 658 -12.77 -18.63 -53.03
C GLY A 658 -13.60 -18.52 -54.31
N GLN A 659 -14.50 -19.47 -54.59
CA GLN A 659 -15.52 -19.35 -55.65
C GLN A 659 -16.72 -18.55 -55.15
#